data_AF-A0A972JS29-F1
#
_entry.id   AF-A0A972JS29-F1
#
_cell.length_a   1.000
_cell.length_b   1.000
_cell.length_c   1.000
_cell.angle_alpha   90.00
_cell.angle_beta   90.00
_cell.angle_gamma   90.00
#
_symmetry.space_group_name_H-M   'P 1'
#
loop_
_entity.id
_entity.type
_entity.pdbx_description
1 polymer ?
#
loop_
_entity_poly.entity_id
_entity_poly.type
_entity_poly.pdbx_seq_one_letter_code
_entity_poly.pdbx_strand_id
1 'polypeptide(L)'
;MRRTNTSIILTTMVLLVLSACNLGGNPEGADGNNADTPADSNNGDSGAPVTISFAVQEFERATYNPLVEQFNTDNPDIRVQLVSIDELYEFGGGSFDPSDYARSIVSGADVANLFSVDASAIEAGLFTDLTPLIDADTSFDRDDFYPGAFGPVSQGNSVYMLPSTMQVNLISYNKDLWAANGLPEPDLNWTWSDMIAAAEQLAQTRGDEVDVYGLLEFGGGFLFLLSALSENGINLLQTPAEDIQLDDPVVIATLEQVKALADSGAIFAEDVATSFDELPNLVLDQRAGMWSPDILSFGQEPAEPTFEVGTLPHPNTQSALFGRSASGFVMSSGTQYPEQSWRWLTFISQQNIDSAFQQGNIISVIPARRSIAEQTGYWDDIDEETARVIQTVVEQPAEPVSIDFQNITNLFEVLNTAVTNVTNDEQDPDQALREAQASFEESVAEIALTPQPTPDTGPVVVSTPVADIAPEGATTITFSTLTSFGGAGDIRALARTFNENNPDLFVEITTPDFSGGGGVNLENVAAGADCFSWWGAPGTNEFTATLDLQPLIDADATFERDDYPAGLLTPFQQGDGLYGLPYTVNFRTLYYEQEMFEAAGLESPNADWTLDDFLNAAQQLTSGSGSNEQYGYAAGSSQTQDLEYFVNQLGAEITTNNNTQPNFTDPSVIEATKFYVDLVSEFSPHEKLSGYTNDGWENETFQLISDGRVGMWLDTFNITASGIADATIASAPPPLPSGSIDTNSIDLTGLYISAQAADTNACWRWINYLSQDTTNLEGNYPARTSVAESDAFAAEASPGAVAVYAAYREALNQTDSVSNQNEFDPERVVVENYWYYRAVDRAIQGEDLERELTEAQELTEDYLTCRQADTDAHTCATQVDPDYDGFLQPSQEETSDE
;
A
#
# COMPACT_ATOMS: atom_id res chain seq x y z
N MET A 1 28.37 -32.77 -41.50
CA MET A 1 28.92 -34.14 -41.27
C MET A 1 28.71 -34.52 -39.82
N ARG A 2 28.68 -35.81 -39.49
CA ARG A 2 28.41 -36.34 -38.14
C ARG A 2 29.31 -35.75 -37.03
N ARG A 3 28.70 -35.41 -35.89
CA ARG A 3 29.23 -35.54 -34.52
C ARG A 3 28.08 -36.03 -33.64
N THR A 4 27.80 -37.34 -33.58
CA THR A 4 28.23 -38.27 -32.50
C THR A 4 27.78 -37.86 -31.10
N ASN A 5 26.58 -38.33 -30.72
CA ASN A 5 26.11 -38.44 -29.35
C ASN A 5 27.09 -39.28 -28.51
N THR A 6 27.17 -39.02 -27.20
CA THR A 6 27.62 -40.01 -26.20
C THR A 6 26.76 -39.87 -24.95
N SER A 7 25.70 -40.69 -24.84
CA SER A 7 24.94 -40.82 -23.60
C SER A 7 25.76 -41.60 -22.57
N ILE A 8 25.81 -41.13 -21.33
CA ILE A 8 26.22 -41.95 -20.19
C ILE A 8 24.96 -42.58 -19.57
N ILE A 9 25.09 -43.82 -19.13
CA ILE A 9 23.97 -44.70 -18.78
C ILE A 9 23.83 -44.78 -17.26
N LEU A 10 22.66 -44.40 -16.75
CA LEU A 10 22.24 -44.65 -15.37
C LEU A 10 21.60 -46.05 -15.29
N THR A 11 22.02 -46.92 -14.37
CA THR A 11 21.37 -48.24 -14.19
C THR A 11 21.56 -48.82 -12.78
N THR A 12 20.44 -48.88 -12.03
CA THR A 12 20.13 -49.81 -10.90
C THR A 12 21.17 -50.13 -9.83
N MET A 13 20.79 -49.98 -8.56
CA MET A 13 20.39 -51.16 -7.78
C MET A 13 19.51 -50.80 -6.56
N VAL A 14 18.35 -51.46 -6.47
CA VAL A 14 17.53 -51.56 -5.25
C VAL A 14 17.79 -52.93 -4.62
N LEU A 15 17.90 -53.01 -3.29
CA LEU A 15 17.87 -54.28 -2.58
C LEU A 15 17.27 -54.13 -1.16
N LEU A 16 16.06 -54.64 -1.00
CA LEU A 16 15.35 -54.77 0.29
C LEU A 16 15.92 -55.91 1.14
N VAL A 17 15.70 -55.83 2.46
CA VAL A 17 15.65 -57.01 3.33
C VAL A 17 14.25 -57.06 3.98
N LEU A 18 13.60 -58.21 3.88
CA LEU A 18 12.22 -58.42 4.33
C LEU A 18 12.15 -58.94 5.77
N SER A 19 10.99 -58.73 6.41
CA SER A 19 10.33 -59.81 7.17
C SER A 19 8.85 -59.86 6.78
N ALA A 20 8.24 -61.05 6.75
CA ALA A 20 6.93 -61.26 6.12
C ALA A 20 6.22 -62.54 6.61
N CYS A 21 4.88 -62.57 6.52
CA CYS A 21 3.89 -63.68 6.55
C CYS A 21 2.52 -63.10 6.95
N ASN A 22 1.31 -63.63 6.69
CA ASN A 22 0.67 -64.59 5.75
C ASN A 22 -0.82 -64.66 6.20
N LEU A 23 -1.90 -64.85 5.42
CA LEU A 23 -2.28 -65.02 4.00
C LEU A 23 -3.82 -64.76 3.95
N GLY A 24 -4.55 -64.56 2.83
CA GLY A 24 -4.25 -64.62 1.39
C GLY A 24 -5.47 -65.18 0.61
N GLY A 25 -5.67 -64.80 -0.66
CA GLY A 25 -6.66 -65.41 -1.57
C GLY A 25 -7.68 -64.46 -2.22
N ASN A 26 -7.84 -64.58 -3.54
CA ASN A 26 -8.91 -64.01 -4.37
C ASN A 26 -9.38 -65.14 -5.33
N PRO A 27 -10.65 -65.18 -5.80
CA PRO A 27 -10.89 -64.71 -7.18
C PRO A 27 -12.30 -64.11 -7.49
N GLU A 28 -12.32 -63.17 -8.44
CA GLU A 28 -13.28 -62.98 -9.57
C GLU A 28 -14.81 -63.11 -9.34
N GLY A 29 -15.60 -62.04 -9.64
CA GLY A 29 -17.03 -62.20 -9.93
C GLY A 29 -17.93 -60.94 -9.98
N ALA A 30 -18.04 -60.32 -11.17
CA ALA A 30 -19.08 -59.44 -11.75
C ALA A 30 -20.28 -58.85 -10.94
N ASP A 31 -20.62 -57.60 -11.29
CA ASP A 31 -21.93 -56.90 -11.32
C ASP A 31 -22.88 -56.93 -10.11
N GLY A 32 -23.17 -55.74 -9.56
CA GLY A 32 -24.37 -55.50 -8.74
C GLY A 32 -24.48 -54.10 -8.13
N ASN A 33 -25.47 -53.31 -8.56
CA ASN A 33 -25.85 -52.07 -7.86
C ASN A 33 -26.44 -52.38 -6.48
N ASN A 34 -25.94 -51.71 -5.44
CA ASN A 34 -26.77 -51.08 -4.42
C ASN A 34 -25.94 -50.06 -3.63
N ALA A 35 -26.61 -49.10 -3.01
CA ALA A 35 -25.98 -48.19 -2.06
C ALA A 35 -25.77 -48.88 -0.71
N ASP A 36 -24.58 -48.72 -0.13
CA ASP A 36 -24.29 -48.92 1.28
C ASP A 36 -23.41 -47.74 1.74
N THR A 37 -23.77 -47.11 2.85
CA THR A 37 -23.08 -45.94 3.40
C THR A 37 -21.73 -46.35 3.99
N PRO A 38 -20.62 -45.61 3.74
CA PRO A 38 -19.39 -45.78 4.49
C PRO A 38 -19.64 -45.47 5.97
N ALA A 39 -19.54 -46.49 6.83
CA ALA A 39 -19.80 -46.32 8.26
C ALA A 39 -18.53 -45.85 8.99
N ASP A 40 -18.58 -44.63 9.52
CA ASP A 40 -18.11 -44.28 10.87
C ASP A 40 -16.81 -44.97 11.33
N SER A 41 -15.68 -44.52 10.79
CA SER A 41 -14.34 -44.94 11.23
C SER A 41 -13.85 -44.10 12.40
N ASN A 42 -14.51 -44.27 13.55
CA ASN A 42 -14.20 -43.62 14.82
C ASN A 42 -12.76 -43.91 15.30
N ASN A 43 -11.81 -43.05 14.93
CA ASN A 43 -10.64 -42.70 15.74
C ASN A 43 -10.96 -41.37 16.45
N GLY A 44 -10.56 -41.13 17.70
CA GLY A 44 -9.77 -42.02 18.54
C GLY A 44 -9.15 -41.35 19.77
N ASP A 45 -9.92 -40.51 20.48
CA ASP A 45 -9.60 -39.94 21.80
C ASP A 45 -8.17 -39.36 21.97
N SER A 46 -7.96 -38.18 21.39
CA SER A 46 -7.14 -37.15 22.03
C SER A 46 -8.07 -36.01 22.45
N GLY A 47 -8.13 -35.69 23.74
CA GLY A 47 -8.91 -34.57 24.29
C GLY A 47 -8.31 -33.19 24.00
N ALA A 48 -7.90 -32.95 22.76
CA ALA A 48 -7.41 -31.68 22.25
C ALA A 48 -8.43 -31.11 21.24
N PRO A 49 -8.56 -29.78 21.11
CA PRO A 49 -9.48 -29.17 20.16
C PRO A 49 -9.10 -29.46 18.70
N VAL A 50 -10.10 -29.39 17.81
CA VAL A 50 -9.88 -29.37 16.36
C VAL A 50 -9.42 -27.97 15.96
N THR A 51 -8.22 -27.84 15.38
CA THR A 51 -7.78 -26.56 14.82
C THR A 51 -8.37 -26.33 13.43
N ILE A 52 -8.91 -25.14 13.20
CA ILE A 52 -9.30 -24.63 11.87
C ILE A 52 -8.58 -23.30 11.59
N SER A 53 -8.19 -23.08 10.34
CA SER A 53 -7.53 -21.84 9.89
C SER A 53 -8.53 -20.82 9.32
N PHE A 54 -8.37 -19.55 9.69
CA PHE A 54 -9.13 -18.42 9.16
C PHE A 54 -8.19 -17.38 8.57
N ALA A 55 -8.26 -17.18 7.25
CA ALA A 55 -7.45 -16.19 6.55
C ALA A 55 -8.11 -14.80 6.57
N VAL A 56 -7.32 -13.78 6.92
CA VAL A 56 -7.70 -12.36 6.99
C VAL A 56 -6.51 -11.52 6.50
N GLN A 57 -6.71 -10.26 6.09
CA GLN A 57 -5.56 -9.39 5.81
C GLN A 57 -4.79 -9.11 7.12
N GLU A 58 -3.47 -8.96 7.08
CA GLU A 58 -2.66 -8.80 8.31
C GLU A 58 -3.10 -7.58 9.14
N PHE A 59 -3.53 -6.48 8.51
CA PHE A 59 -4.07 -5.31 9.20
C PHE A 59 -5.37 -5.59 9.97
N GLU A 60 -6.18 -6.58 9.55
CA GLU A 60 -7.40 -6.97 10.26
C GLU A 60 -7.14 -7.85 11.50
N ARG A 61 -5.90 -8.32 11.68
CA ARG A 61 -5.55 -9.25 12.79
C ARG A 61 -5.87 -8.66 14.16
N ALA A 62 -5.72 -7.34 14.32
CA ALA A 62 -6.09 -6.63 15.56
C ALA A 62 -7.60 -6.75 15.87
N THR A 63 -8.46 -6.58 14.86
CA THR A 63 -9.93 -6.70 14.99
C THR A 63 -10.36 -8.14 15.28
N TYR A 64 -9.73 -9.15 14.65
CA TYR A 64 -10.15 -10.55 14.78
C TYR A 64 -9.53 -11.29 15.98
N ASN A 65 -8.35 -10.92 16.47
CA ASN A 65 -7.69 -11.62 17.59
C ASN A 65 -8.58 -11.76 18.85
N PRO A 66 -9.24 -10.69 19.38
CA PRO A 66 -10.11 -10.80 20.54
C PRO A 66 -11.33 -11.72 20.31
N LEU A 67 -11.86 -11.75 19.08
CA LEU A 67 -12.97 -12.61 18.69
C LEU A 67 -12.56 -14.08 18.64
N VAL A 68 -11.34 -14.36 18.18
CA VAL A 68 -10.72 -15.69 18.20
C VAL A 68 -10.48 -16.16 19.64
N GLU A 69 -9.94 -15.32 20.52
CA GLU A 69 -9.77 -15.65 21.94
C GLU A 69 -11.09 -15.98 22.63
N GLN A 70 -12.13 -15.17 22.42
CA GLN A 70 -13.46 -15.41 22.96
C GLN A 70 -14.02 -16.74 22.44
N PHE A 71 -14.03 -16.96 21.11
CA PHE A 71 -14.59 -18.17 20.53
C PHE A 71 -13.85 -19.43 21.00
N ASN A 72 -12.52 -19.40 21.08
CA ASN A 72 -11.70 -20.51 21.57
C ASN A 72 -11.94 -20.79 23.07
N THR A 73 -12.33 -19.77 23.84
CA THR A 73 -12.70 -19.91 25.27
C THR A 73 -14.09 -20.53 25.43
N ASP A 74 -15.07 -20.10 24.62
CA ASP A 74 -16.45 -20.59 24.67
C ASP A 74 -16.64 -21.97 23.98
N ASN A 75 -15.77 -22.31 23.03
CA ASN A 75 -15.81 -23.54 22.23
C ASN A 75 -14.54 -24.40 22.43
N PRO A 76 -14.29 -24.98 23.62
CA PRO A 76 -13.05 -25.71 23.94
C PRO A 76 -12.83 -27.02 23.15
N ASP A 77 -13.72 -27.35 22.22
CA ASP A 77 -13.57 -28.42 21.23
C ASP A 77 -13.04 -27.94 19.86
N ILE A 78 -12.93 -26.63 19.65
CA ILE A 78 -12.38 -25.98 18.45
C ILE A 78 -11.24 -25.02 18.84
N ARG A 79 -10.23 -24.87 17.99
CA ARG A 79 -9.30 -23.73 18.00
C ARG A 79 -9.34 -23.07 16.62
N VAL A 80 -9.79 -21.83 16.55
CA VAL A 80 -9.53 -20.96 15.39
C VAL A 80 -8.12 -20.42 15.50
N GLN A 81 -7.41 -20.39 14.39
CA GLN A 81 -6.11 -19.74 14.23
C GLN A 81 -6.15 -18.80 13.02
N LEU A 82 -5.67 -17.57 13.19
CA LEU A 82 -5.57 -16.59 12.10
C LEU A 82 -4.34 -16.87 11.22
N VAL A 83 -4.55 -16.82 9.92
CA VAL A 83 -3.53 -16.83 8.87
C VAL A 83 -3.61 -15.49 8.15
N SER A 84 -2.49 -14.90 7.74
CA SER A 84 -2.52 -13.69 6.91
C SER A 84 -2.79 -14.08 5.45
N ILE A 85 -3.56 -13.27 4.73
CA ILE A 85 -3.77 -13.43 3.27
C ILE A 85 -2.52 -12.98 2.52
N ASP A 86 -1.83 -11.97 3.03
CA ASP A 86 -0.52 -11.48 2.58
C ASP A 86 0.52 -12.62 2.54
N GLU A 87 0.59 -13.46 3.60
CA GLU A 87 1.42 -14.68 3.66
C GLU A 87 1.01 -15.78 2.65
N LEU A 88 -0.17 -15.70 2.04
CA LEU A 88 -0.73 -16.70 1.13
C LEU A 88 -0.73 -16.24 -0.34
N TYR A 89 -0.70 -14.92 -0.58
CA TYR A 89 -0.73 -14.34 -1.91
C TYR A 89 0.00 -12.99 -1.93
N GLU A 90 1.18 -12.98 -2.54
CA GLU A 90 1.93 -11.75 -2.85
C GLU A 90 1.23 -10.99 -3.98
N PHE A 91 0.87 -9.72 -3.75
CA PHE A 91 0.42 -8.79 -4.80
C PHE A 91 1.60 -8.24 -5.60
N GLY A 92 2.39 -9.12 -6.23
CA GLY A 92 3.41 -8.73 -7.21
C GLY A 92 2.79 -8.22 -8.51
N GLY A 93 3.49 -7.32 -9.22
CA GLY A 93 3.05 -6.62 -10.44
C GLY A 93 2.87 -7.47 -11.72
N GLY A 94 2.37 -8.69 -11.59
CA GLY A 94 1.84 -9.50 -12.70
C GLY A 94 0.33 -9.35 -12.85
N SER A 95 -0.25 -10.01 -13.86
CA SER A 95 -1.71 -10.00 -14.06
C SER A 95 -2.45 -10.73 -12.94
N PHE A 96 -3.28 -10.02 -12.18
CA PHE A 96 -4.15 -10.58 -11.14
C PHE A 96 -5.21 -11.53 -11.74
N ASP A 97 -5.25 -12.77 -11.25
CA ASP A 97 -6.28 -13.77 -11.58
C ASP A 97 -7.13 -14.04 -10.31
N PRO A 98 -8.45 -13.76 -10.32
CA PRO A 98 -9.33 -13.99 -9.17
C PRO A 98 -9.45 -15.45 -8.71
N SER A 99 -9.28 -16.42 -9.62
CA SER A 99 -9.32 -17.85 -9.30
C SER A 99 -8.05 -18.34 -8.64
N ASP A 100 -6.87 -17.89 -9.09
CA ASP A 100 -5.60 -18.24 -8.45
C ASP A 100 -5.42 -17.50 -7.11
N TYR A 101 -5.84 -16.23 -7.01
CA TYR A 101 -5.98 -15.52 -5.72
C TYR A 101 -6.87 -16.29 -4.73
N ALA A 102 -8.09 -16.62 -5.15
CA ALA A 102 -9.01 -17.40 -4.32
C ALA A 102 -8.44 -18.77 -3.95
N ARG A 103 -7.80 -19.48 -4.90
CA ARG A 103 -7.20 -20.81 -4.68
C ARG A 103 -6.11 -20.76 -3.63
N SER A 104 -5.19 -19.80 -3.69
CA SER A 104 -4.10 -19.70 -2.72
C SER A 104 -4.65 -19.54 -1.30
N ILE A 105 -5.65 -18.67 -1.13
CA ILE A 105 -6.31 -18.44 0.15
C ILE A 105 -7.07 -19.69 0.63
N VAL A 106 -7.92 -20.32 -0.20
CA VAL A 106 -8.68 -21.52 0.22
C VAL A 106 -7.83 -22.80 0.32
N SER A 107 -6.59 -22.77 -0.14
CA SER A 107 -5.59 -23.83 0.10
C SER A 107 -4.77 -23.55 1.37
N GLY A 108 -4.61 -22.28 1.76
CA GLY A 108 -4.03 -21.90 3.05
C GLY A 108 -4.97 -22.11 4.23
N ALA A 109 -6.27 -21.82 4.08
CA ALA A 109 -7.23 -21.76 5.19
C ALA A 109 -8.54 -22.54 4.97
N ASP A 110 -9.13 -23.04 6.07
CA ASP A 110 -10.47 -23.66 6.06
C ASP A 110 -11.58 -22.67 5.70
N VAL A 111 -11.41 -21.41 6.10
CA VAL A 111 -12.31 -20.26 5.90
C VAL A 111 -11.51 -18.98 5.68
N ALA A 112 -12.09 -17.98 5.02
CA ALA A 112 -11.41 -16.70 4.78
C ALA A 112 -12.39 -15.52 4.74
N ASN A 113 -11.91 -14.32 5.09
CA ASN A 113 -12.57 -13.06 4.82
C ASN A 113 -12.15 -12.57 3.42
N LEU A 114 -13.10 -12.31 2.52
CA LEU A 114 -12.84 -11.84 1.15
C LEU A 114 -13.76 -10.66 0.78
N PHE A 115 -13.27 -9.78 -0.09
CA PHE A 115 -14.03 -8.64 -0.61
C PHE A 115 -15.17 -9.04 -1.57
N SER A 116 -15.04 -10.19 -2.25
CA SER A 116 -16.07 -10.74 -3.15
C SER A 116 -15.88 -12.26 -3.34
N VAL A 117 -16.81 -12.90 -4.06
CA VAL A 117 -16.63 -14.24 -4.64
C VAL A 117 -16.79 -14.15 -6.16
N ASP A 118 -15.71 -14.42 -6.90
CA ASP A 118 -15.77 -14.38 -8.36
C ASP A 118 -16.45 -15.64 -8.97
N ALA A 119 -17.08 -15.45 -10.12
CA ALA A 119 -17.75 -16.51 -10.87
C ALA A 119 -16.77 -17.60 -11.35
N SER A 120 -15.54 -17.26 -11.76
CA SER A 120 -14.55 -18.25 -12.18
C SER A 120 -14.12 -19.13 -10.99
N ALA A 121 -13.93 -18.53 -9.81
CA ALA A 121 -13.56 -19.23 -8.58
C ALA A 121 -14.67 -20.18 -8.09
N ILE A 122 -15.94 -19.79 -8.28
CA ILE A 122 -17.11 -20.65 -8.05
C ILE A 122 -17.15 -21.81 -9.07
N GLU A 123 -16.94 -21.55 -10.37
CA GLU A 123 -16.94 -22.58 -11.41
C GLU A 123 -15.75 -23.55 -11.32
N ALA A 124 -14.60 -23.09 -10.83
CA ALA A 124 -13.45 -23.90 -10.45
C ALA A 124 -13.70 -24.76 -9.19
N GLY A 125 -14.77 -24.49 -8.44
CA GLY A 125 -15.19 -25.26 -7.27
C GLY A 125 -14.34 -25.00 -6.02
N LEU A 126 -13.81 -23.78 -5.86
CA LEU A 126 -12.91 -23.41 -4.76
C LEU A 126 -13.65 -23.23 -3.42
N PHE A 127 -14.93 -22.84 -3.48
CA PHE A 127 -15.77 -22.56 -2.31
C PHE A 127 -16.81 -23.67 -2.05
N THR A 128 -17.15 -23.87 -0.77
CA THR A 128 -18.27 -24.72 -0.34
C THR A 128 -19.60 -23.98 -0.51
N ASP A 129 -20.60 -24.62 -1.13
CA ASP A 129 -22.00 -24.15 -1.08
C ASP A 129 -22.50 -24.21 0.38
N LEU A 130 -22.76 -23.05 0.96
CA LEU A 130 -23.20 -22.87 2.34
C LEU A 130 -24.70 -23.15 2.54
N THR A 131 -25.48 -23.24 1.45
CA THR A 131 -26.94 -23.41 1.51
C THR A 131 -27.38 -24.65 2.31
N PRO A 132 -26.74 -25.84 2.18
CA PRO A 132 -27.07 -27.00 3.01
C PRO A 132 -26.73 -26.84 4.49
N LEU A 133 -25.81 -25.96 4.85
CA LEU A 133 -25.47 -25.62 6.24
C LEU A 133 -26.52 -24.65 6.82
N ILE A 134 -26.85 -23.59 6.06
CA ILE A 134 -27.93 -22.63 6.36
C ILE A 134 -29.27 -23.35 6.55
N ASP A 135 -29.65 -24.25 5.64
CA ASP A 135 -30.90 -25.02 5.71
C ASP A 135 -30.95 -26.05 6.86
N ALA A 136 -29.78 -26.46 7.39
CA ALA A 136 -29.67 -27.40 8.50
C ALA A 136 -29.64 -26.72 9.87
N ASP A 137 -29.08 -25.51 9.96
CA ASP A 137 -28.94 -24.77 11.20
C ASP A 137 -30.23 -24.04 11.58
N THR A 138 -31.06 -24.72 12.38
CA THR A 138 -32.31 -24.14 12.92
C THR A 138 -32.12 -22.97 13.90
N SER A 139 -30.89 -22.52 14.16
CA SER A 139 -30.57 -21.30 14.91
C SER A 139 -30.09 -20.13 14.04
N PHE A 140 -29.79 -20.38 12.76
CA PHE A 140 -29.45 -19.34 11.79
C PHE A 140 -30.70 -18.56 11.38
N ASP A 141 -30.81 -17.30 11.82
CA ASP A 141 -31.83 -16.39 11.33
C ASP A 141 -31.41 -15.80 9.98
N ARG A 142 -32.21 -16.05 8.94
CA ARG A 142 -32.02 -15.51 7.59
C ARG A 142 -32.84 -14.23 7.34
N ASP A 143 -33.89 -13.98 8.11
CA ASP A 143 -34.72 -12.76 7.99
C ASP A 143 -34.03 -11.55 8.67
N ASP A 144 -33.06 -11.82 9.56
CA ASP A 144 -32.12 -10.83 10.11
C ASP A 144 -31.18 -10.23 9.05
N PHE A 145 -30.92 -10.91 7.93
CA PHE A 145 -30.17 -10.31 6.82
C PHE A 145 -31.04 -9.37 5.98
N TYR A 146 -30.41 -8.38 5.35
CA TYR A 146 -31.07 -7.58 4.32
C TYR A 146 -31.25 -8.39 3.01
N PRO A 147 -32.38 -8.24 2.28
CA PRO A 147 -32.61 -8.92 1.00
C PRO A 147 -31.51 -8.70 -0.05
N GLY A 148 -30.83 -7.55 -0.03
CA GLY A 148 -29.68 -7.28 -0.88
C GLY A 148 -28.44 -8.14 -0.59
N ALA A 149 -28.25 -8.61 0.65
CA ALA A 149 -26.98 -9.19 1.10
C ALA A 149 -26.60 -10.49 0.37
N PHE A 150 -27.57 -11.36 0.11
CA PHE A 150 -27.29 -12.67 -0.50
C PHE A 150 -27.15 -12.64 -2.03
N GLY A 151 -27.53 -11.55 -2.70
CA GLY A 151 -27.51 -11.46 -4.16
C GLY A 151 -26.10 -11.61 -4.76
N PRO A 152 -25.13 -10.75 -4.38
CA PRO A 152 -23.78 -10.75 -4.95
C PRO A 152 -22.97 -12.02 -4.65
N VAL A 153 -23.34 -12.74 -3.58
CA VAL A 153 -22.61 -13.91 -3.07
C VAL A 153 -23.23 -15.27 -3.48
N SER A 154 -24.21 -15.26 -4.38
CA SER A 154 -24.95 -16.46 -4.80
C SER A 154 -24.83 -16.76 -6.28
N GLN A 155 -24.65 -18.03 -6.64
CA GLN A 155 -24.81 -18.50 -8.02
C GLN A 155 -26.07 -19.38 -8.13
N GLY A 156 -27.10 -18.87 -8.82
CA GLY A 156 -28.38 -19.55 -8.97
C GLY A 156 -29.17 -19.63 -7.66
N ASN A 157 -29.09 -20.77 -6.97
CA ASN A 157 -29.72 -20.99 -5.65
C ASN A 157 -28.68 -21.27 -4.53
N SER A 158 -27.39 -21.34 -4.87
CA SER A 158 -26.31 -21.71 -3.97
C SER A 158 -25.56 -20.46 -3.47
N VAL A 159 -25.33 -20.38 -2.17
CA VAL A 159 -24.64 -19.27 -1.49
C VAL A 159 -23.18 -19.69 -1.20
N TYR A 160 -22.19 -18.91 -1.64
CA TYR A 160 -20.76 -19.29 -1.51
C TYR A 160 -19.97 -18.46 -0.49
N MET A 161 -20.50 -17.31 -0.09
CA MET A 161 -19.98 -16.46 0.98
C MET A 161 -21.13 -16.11 1.94
N LEU A 162 -20.83 -16.04 3.24
CA LEU A 162 -21.71 -15.51 4.28
C LEU A 162 -21.39 -14.01 4.46
N PRO A 163 -22.30 -13.08 4.05
CA PRO A 163 -22.00 -11.65 4.10
C PRO A 163 -21.72 -11.13 5.52
N SER A 164 -20.72 -10.26 5.65
CA SER A 164 -20.49 -9.42 6.83
C SER A 164 -21.06 -8.02 6.60
N THR A 165 -20.78 -7.43 5.44
CA THR A 165 -21.28 -6.12 5.00
C THR A 165 -21.86 -6.17 3.58
N MET A 166 -22.49 -5.07 3.18
CA MET A 166 -22.92 -4.79 1.81
C MET A 166 -22.46 -3.37 1.45
N GLN A 167 -22.18 -3.10 0.19
CA GLN A 167 -22.03 -1.73 -0.29
C GLN A 167 -23.25 -1.33 -1.14
N VAL A 168 -23.73 -0.09 -0.96
CA VAL A 168 -24.76 0.50 -1.82
C VAL A 168 -24.28 1.81 -2.43
N ASN A 169 -24.38 1.92 -3.75
CA ASN A 169 -24.01 3.13 -4.44
C ASN A 169 -25.06 4.23 -4.20
N LEU A 170 -24.59 5.40 -3.81
CA LEU A 170 -25.37 6.58 -3.42
C LEU A 170 -24.88 7.81 -4.19
N ILE A 171 -25.71 8.83 -4.24
CA ILE A 171 -25.38 10.16 -4.77
C ILE A 171 -25.78 11.19 -3.71
N SER A 172 -24.80 11.91 -3.18
CA SER A 172 -25.02 13.12 -2.38
C SER A 172 -25.27 14.32 -3.29
N TYR A 173 -26.03 15.31 -2.82
CA TYR A 173 -26.29 16.54 -3.55
C TYR A 173 -26.42 17.76 -2.63
N ASN A 174 -26.07 18.94 -3.16
CA ASN A 174 -26.18 20.20 -2.45
C ASN A 174 -27.63 20.73 -2.57
N LYS A 175 -28.36 20.80 -1.44
CA LYS A 175 -29.79 21.18 -1.42
C LYS A 175 -30.01 22.63 -1.83
N ASP A 176 -29.09 23.53 -1.51
CA ASP A 176 -29.20 24.94 -1.90
C ASP A 176 -28.98 25.13 -3.41
N LEU A 177 -28.00 24.47 -4.02
CA LEU A 177 -27.79 24.47 -5.48
C LEU A 177 -28.97 23.83 -6.23
N TRP A 178 -29.50 22.72 -5.71
CA TRP A 178 -30.68 22.03 -6.25
C TRP A 178 -31.92 22.93 -6.23
N ALA A 179 -32.17 23.60 -5.11
CA ALA A 179 -33.28 24.55 -4.95
C ALA A 179 -33.09 25.84 -5.77
N ALA A 180 -31.86 26.35 -5.88
CA ALA A 180 -31.53 27.56 -6.64
C ALA A 180 -31.74 27.36 -8.15
N ASN A 181 -31.32 26.21 -8.68
CA ASN A 181 -31.55 25.83 -10.08
C ASN A 181 -32.98 25.34 -10.36
N GLY A 182 -33.81 25.21 -9.32
CA GLY A 182 -35.25 24.94 -9.44
C GLY A 182 -35.58 23.52 -9.87
N LEU A 183 -34.73 22.54 -9.52
CA LEU A 183 -35.02 21.13 -9.69
C LEU A 183 -36.20 20.69 -8.80
N PRO A 184 -36.96 19.64 -9.20
CA PRO A 184 -38.08 19.11 -8.41
C PRO A 184 -37.57 18.41 -7.14
N GLU A 185 -38.46 18.13 -6.19
CA GLU A 185 -38.19 17.19 -5.09
C GLU A 185 -37.76 15.83 -5.70
N PRO A 186 -36.60 15.25 -5.33
CA PRO A 186 -36.07 14.06 -6.00
C PRO A 186 -36.98 12.83 -5.91
N ASP A 187 -36.93 11.94 -6.92
CA ASP A 187 -37.56 10.62 -6.87
C ASP A 187 -36.50 9.56 -6.56
N LEU A 188 -36.72 8.74 -5.53
CA LEU A 188 -35.84 7.62 -5.18
C LEU A 188 -35.84 6.48 -6.21
N ASN A 189 -36.64 6.60 -7.27
CA ASN A 189 -36.71 5.70 -8.43
C ASN A 189 -36.27 6.41 -9.73
N TRP A 190 -35.54 7.53 -9.62
CA TRP A 190 -34.97 8.23 -10.77
C TRP A 190 -34.08 7.32 -11.63
N THR A 191 -34.04 7.61 -12.93
CA THR A 191 -33.25 6.86 -13.91
C THR A 191 -31.92 7.54 -14.19
N TRP A 192 -31.00 6.83 -14.87
CA TRP A 192 -29.77 7.42 -15.41
C TRP A 192 -30.04 8.69 -16.23
N SER A 193 -31.10 8.71 -17.03
CA SER A 193 -31.50 9.89 -17.81
C SER A 193 -31.96 11.07 -16.95
N ASP A 194 -32.58 10.82 -15.80
CA ASP A 194 -32.99 11.86 -14.86
C ASP A 194 -31.78 12.43 -14.08
N MET A 195 -30.79 11.58 -13.76
CA MET A 195 -29.52 11.99 -13.14
C MET A 195 -28.70 12.88 -14.07
N ILE A 196 -28.52 12.49 -15.34
CA ILE A 196 -27.84 13.33 -16.33
C ILE A 196 -28.58 14.67 -16.52
N ALA A 197 -29.91 14.67 -16.62
CA ALA A 197 -30.68 15.90 -16.75
C ALA A 197 -30.61 16.81 -15.49
N ALA A 198 -30.45 16.24 -14.30
CA ALA A 198 -30.18 17.01 -13.08
C ALA A 198 -28.77 17.63 -13.10
N ALA A 199 -27.77 16.86 -13.54
CA ALA A 199 -26.39 17.31 -13.67
C ALA A 199 -26.25 18.46 -14.71
N GLU A 200 -26.84 18.31 -15.90
CA GLU A 200 -26.95 19.37 -16.92
C GLU A 200 -27.62 20.65 -16.40
N GLN A 201 -28.53 20.54 -15.42
CA GLN A 201 -29.26 21.68 -14.83
C GLN A 201 -28.54 22.30 -13.61
N LEU A 202 -27.60 21.59 -12.98
CA LEU A 202 -26.76 22.08 -11.88
C LEU A 202 -25.49 22.78 -12.39
N ALA A 203 -24.98 22.32 -13.54
CA ALA A 203 -23.77 22.79 -14.19
C ALA A 203 -23.79 24.31 -14.47
N GLN A 204 -22.71 25.00 -14.09
CA GLN A 204 -22.55 26.45 -14.26
C GLN A 204 -21.15 26.77 -14.79
N THR A 205 -21.08 27.48 -15.92
CA THR A 205 -19.81 27.81 -16.58
C THR A 205 -19.65 29.31 -16.85
N ARG A 206 -18.39 29.79 -16.80
CA ARG A 206 -17.98 31.20 -16.96
C ARG A 206 -17.05 31.35 -18.16
N GLY A 207 -17.58 31.11 -19.35
CA GLY A 207 -16.75 30.98 -20.54
C GLY A 207 -16.21 29.57 -20.59
N ASP A 208 -14.89 29.42 -20.52
CA ASP A 208 -14.18 28.13 -20.62
C ASP A 208 -13.89 27.52 -19.23
N GLU A 209 -14.33 28.18 -18.14
CA GLU A 209 -14.13 27.83 -16.73
C GLU A 209 -15.42 27.23 -16.13
N VAL A 210 -15.32 26.12 -15.38
CA VAL A 210 -16.47 25.53 -14.67
C VAL A 210 -16.55 26.08 -13.23
N ASP A 211 -17.60 26.88 -12.98
CA ASP A 211 -17.92 27.43 -11.65
C ASP A 211 -18.54 26.35 -10.75
N VAL A 212 -19.42 25.51 -11.30
CA VAL A 212 -20.03 24.36 -10.61
C VAL A 212 -20.18 23.19 -11.59
N TYR A 213 -19.62 22.03 -11.26
CA TYR A 213 -19.82 20.77 -11.97
C TYR A 213 -21.16 20.13 -11.56
N GLY A 214 -21.89 19.56 -12.51
CA GLY A 214 -23.21 18.94 -12.27
C GLY A 214 -23.14 17.69 -11.41
N LEU A 215 -22.17 16.81 -11.69
CA LEU A 215 -21.90 15.56 -10.98
C LEU A 215 -20.38 15.28 -10.95
N LEU A 216 -19.84 15.10 -9.74
CA LEU A 216 -18.46 14.74 -9.46
C LEU A 216 -18.37 13.23 -9.16
N GLU A 217 -17.56 12.50 -9.93
CA GLU A 217 -17.36 11.06 -9.75
C GLU A 217 -15.92 10.65 -10.09
N PHE A 218 -15.46 9.55 -9.50
CA PHE A 218 -14.04 9.15 -9.49
C PHE A 218 -13.59 8.43 -10.77
N GLY A 219 -14.48 8.20 -11.73
CA GLY A 219 -14.21 7.53 -12.99
C GLY A 219 -13.94 8.44 -14.18
N GLY A 220 -13.79 9.76 -14.00
CA GLY A 220 -13.32 10.69 -15.04
C GLY A 220 -14.11 10.67 -16.37
N GLY A 221 -15.38 10.23 -16.38
CA GLY A 221 -16.13 10.02 -17.63
C GLY A 221 -16.09 8.59 -18.19
N PHE A 222 -15.12 7.75 -17.82
CA PHE A 222 -15.07 6.32 -18.21
C PHE A 222 -16.26 5.54 -17.65
N LEU A 223 -16.63 5.77 -16.38
CA LEU A 223 -17.80 5.12 -15.77
C LEU A 223 -19.13 5.60 -16.39
N PHE A 224 -19.19 6.84 -16.89
CA PHE A 224 -20.31 7.32 -17.71
C PHE A 224 -20.37 6.62 -19.07
N LEU A 225 -19.22 6.46 -19.76
CA LEU A 225 -19.15 5.76 -21.05
C LEU A 225 -19.70 4.34 -20.93
N LEU A 226 -19.20 3.54 -19.97
CA LEU A 226 -19.68 2.17 -19.74
C LEU A 226 -21.18 2.10 -19.41
N SER A 227 -21.68 3.03 -18.60
CA SER A 227 -23.10 3.05 -18.21
C SER A 227 -24.01 3.46 -19.36
N ALA A 228 -23.61 4.44 -20.17
CA ALA A 228 -24.35 4.86 -21.36
C ALA A 228 -24.32 3.79 -22.48
N LEU A 229 -23.23 3.03 -22.62
CA LEU A 229 -23.17 1.84 -23.46
C LEU A 229 -24.13 0.75 -22.98
N SER A 230 -24.18 0.51 -21.67
CA SER A 230 -25.04 -0.52 -21.06
C SER A 230 -26.53 -0.22 -21.24
N GLU A 231 -26.94 1.05 -21.14
CA GLU A 231 -28.30 1.50 -21.50
C GLU A 231 -28.65 1.29 -22.99
N ASN A 232 -27.65 1.35 -23.88
CA ASN A 232 -27.80 0.99 -25.30
C ASN A 232 -27.73 -0.54 -25.56
N GLY A 233 -27.50 -1.35 -24.53
CA GLY A 233 -27.41 -2.81 -24.61
C GLY A 233 -26.02 -3.33 -24.99
N ILE A 234 -24.98 -2.52 -24.86
CA ILE A 234 -23.57 -2.89 -25.06
C ILE A 234 -22.91 -3.00 -23.68
N ASN A 235 -22.59 -4.22 -23.23
CA ASN A 235 -21.87 -4.44 -21.98
C ASN A 235 -20.47 -4.97 -22.27
N LEU A 236 -19.49 -4.08 -22.39
CA LEU A 236 -18.10 -4.44 -22.68
C LEU A 236 -17.52 -5.35 -21.59
N LEU A 237 -17.89 -5.15 -20.32
CA LEU A 237 -17.43 -5.93 -19.15
C LEU A 237 -17.93 -7.38 -19.13
N GLN A 238 -18.79 -7.76 -20.07
CA GLN A 238 -19.32 -9.13 -20.25
C GLN A 238 -19.19 -9.62 -21.71
N THR A 239 -18.45 -8.88 -22.55
CA THR A 239 -18.14 -9.27 -23.93
C THR A 239 -16.77 -9.95 -23.95
N PRO A 240 -16.60 -11.13 -24.57
CA PRO A 240 -15.28 -11.75 -24.71
C PRO A 240 -14.30 -10.82 -25.41
N ALA A 241 -13.03 -10.81 -24.97
CA ALA A 241 -11.99 -9.91 -25.50
C ALA A 241 -11.89 -9.95 -27.04
N GLU A 242 -12.03 -11.13 -27.66
CA GLU A 242 -11.96 -11.29 -29.12
C GLU A 242 -13.19 -10.76 -29.89
N ASP A 243 -14.29 -10.43 -29.20
CA ASP A 243 -15.53 -9.88 -29.76
C ASP A 243 -15.71 -8.38 -29.40
N ILE A 244 -14.82 -7.77 -28.60
CA ILE A 244 -14.85 -6.32 -28.27
C ILE A 244 -14.45 -5.47 -29.49
N GLN A 245 -15.25 -4.43 -29.77
CA GLN A 245 -15.06 -3.50 -30.88
C GLN A 245 -15.29 -2.06 -30.38
N LEU A 246 -14.22 -1.39 -29.97
CA LEU A 246 -14.24 -0.02 -29.44
C LEU A 246 -14.46 1.02 -30.56
N ASP A 247 -14.13 0.70 -31.81
CA ASP A 247 -14.39 1.54 -32.99
C ASP A 247 -15.80 1.37 -33.60
N ASP A 248 -16.73 0.68 -32.92
CA ASP A 248 -18.12 0.62 -33.38
C ASP A 248 -18.75 2.04 -33.33
N PRO A 249 -19.51 2.45 -34.37
CA PRO A 249 -20.14 3.76 -34.42
C PRO A 249 -21.07 4.11 -33.24
N VAL A 250 -21.57 3.14 -32.48
CA VAL A 250 -22.33 3.39 -31.24
C VAL A 250 -21.39 3.77 -30.09
N VAL A 251 -20.21 3.16 -30.00
CA VAL A 251 -19.19 3.51 -28.99
C VAL A 251 -18.64 4.91 -29.25
N ILE A 252 -18.27 5.20 -30.51
CA ILE A 252 -17.83 6.54 -30.94
C ILE A 252 -18.90 7.60 -30.62
N ALA A 253 -20.17 7.36 -30.97
CA ALA A 253 -21.27 8.29 -30.68
C ALA A 253 -21.61 8.41 -29.17
N THR A 254 -21.23 7.43 -28.35
CA THR A 254 -21.39 7.50 -26.89
C THR A 254 -20.24 8.30 -26.27
N LEU A 255 -19.01 8.18 -26.77
CA LEU A 255 -17.88 9.01 -26.37
C LEU A 255 -18.06 10.48 -26.81
N GLU A 256 -18.63 10.74 -28.00
CA GLU A 256 -19.11 12.07 -28.40
C GLU A 256 -20.11 12.67 -27.38
N GLN A 257 -20.97 11.84 -26.77
CA GLN A 257 -21.91 12.27 -25.72
C GLN A 257 -21.20 12.52 -24.39
N VAL A 258 -20.24 11.69 -23.98
CA VAL A 258 -19.45 11.90 -22.75
C VAL A 258 -18.67 13.21 -22.84
N LYS A 259 -18.00 13.49 -23.97
CA LYS A 259 -17.37 14.81 -24.18
C LYS A 259 -18.38 15.95 -24.07
N ALA A 260 -19.53 15.85 -24.73
CA ALA A 260 -20.53 16.92 -24.69
C ALA A 260 -21.07 17.23 -23.28
N LEU A 261 -21.01 16.26 -22.35
CA LEU A 261 -21.32 16.46 -20.93
C LEU A 261 -20.16 17.11 -20.17
N ALA A 262 -18.91 16.71 -20.44
CA ALA A 262 -17.71 17.32 -19.87
C ALA A 262 -17.57 18.79 -20.32
N ASP A 263 -17.68 19.07 -21.62
CA ASP A 263 -17.66 20.41 -22.24
C ASP A 263 -18.71 21.37 -21.63
N SER A 264 -19.81 20.83 -21.08
CA SER A 264 -20.86 21.63 -20.43
C SER A 264 -20.67 21.79 -18.91
N GLY A 265 -19.68 21.12 -18.31
CA GLY A 265 -19.53 20.98 -16.86
C GLY A 265 -20.63 20.12 -16.22
N ALA A 266 -21.34 19.28 -16.99
CA ALA A 266 -22.38 18.40 -16.43
C ALA A 266 -21.75 17.23 -15.66
N ILE A 267 -20.59 16.76 -16.11
CA ILE A 267 -19.77 15.77 -15.40
C ILE A 267 -18.36 16.34 -15.19
N PHE A 268 -17.71 15.92 -14.12
CA PHE A 268 -16.25 16.04 -13.99
C PHE A 268 -15.59 14.96 -14.85
N ALA A 269 -14.57 15.33 -15.63
CA ALA A 269 -13.86 14.42 -16.55
C ALA A 269 -12.40 14.86 -16.80
N GLU A 270 -11.80 15.43 -15.76
CA GLU A 270 -10.35 15.64 -15.61
C GLU A 270 -9.75 14.39 -14.94
N ASP A 271 -8.43 14.23 -14.94
CA ASP A 271 -7.82 12.98 -14.46
C ASP A 271 -7.87 12.85 -12.93
N VAL A 272 -8.57 11.81 -12.48
CA VAL A 272 -8.82 11.53 -11.06
C VAL A 272 -7.57 10.97 -10.37
N ALA A 273 -6.61 10.38 -11.11
CA ALA A 273 -5.35 9.94 -10.53
C ALA A 273 -4.51 11.12 -10.00
N THR A 274 -4.56 12.27 -10.67
CA THR A 274 -3.87 13.50 -10.26
C THR A 274 -4.68 14.37 -9.29
N SER A 275 -6.02 14.36 -9.38
CA SER A 275 -6.89 15.26 -8.61
C SER A 275 -7.59 14.60 -7.40
N PHE A 276 -7.14 13.44 -6.93
CA PHE A 276 -7.82 12.69 -5.84
C PHE A 276 -7.98 13.51 -4.55
N ASP A 277 -6.93 14.23 -4.13
CA ASP A 277 -6.94 15.16 -2.99
C ASP A 277 -7.74 16.46 -3.25
N GLU A 278 -8.06 16.76 -4.51
CA GLU A 278 -8.84 17.95 -4.89
C GLU A 278 -10.36 17.69 -4.88
N LEU A 279 -10.80 16.44 -5.12
CA LEU A 279 -12.22 16.09 -5.15
C LEU A 279 -12.99 16.51 -3.87
N PRO A 280 -12.46 16.35 -2.64
CA PRO A 280 -13.14 16.85 -1.43
C PRO A 280 -13.31 18.38 -1.46
N ASN A 281 -12.28 19.11 -1.89
CA ASN A 281 -12.27 20.57 -1.93
C ASN A 281 -13.33 21.11 -2.91
N LEU A 282 -13.53 20.46 -4.07
CA LEU A 282 -14.59 20.80 -5.02
C LEU A 282 -16.01 20.68 -4.39
N VAL A 283 -16.22 19.72 -3.49
CA VAL A 283 -17.49 19.58 -2.74
C VAL A 283 -17.62 20.70 -1.70
N LEU A 284 -16.58 20.91 -0.88
CA LEU A 284 -16.58 21.87 0.24
C LEU A 284 -16.76 23.32 -0.21
N ASP A 285 -16.12 23.72 -1.32
CA ASP A 285 -16.27 25.03 -1.96
C ASP A 285 -17.60 25.22 -2.72
N GLN A 286 -18.50 24.22 -2.68
CA GLN A 286 -19.78 24.21 -3.40
C GLN A 286 -19.62 24.27 -4.94
N ARG A 287 -18.48 23.77 -5.45
CA ARG A 287 -18.22 23.59 -6.89
C ARG A 287 -18.77 22.27 -7.44
N ALA A 288 -19.36 21.41 -6.60
CA ALA A 288 -20.09 20.21 -7.03
C ALA A 288 -21.59 20.31 -6.69
N GLY A 289 -22.45 20.05 -7.68
CA GLY A 289 -23.90 19.96 -7.49
C GLY A 289 -24.35 18.61 -6.91
N MET A 290 -23.75 17.52 -7.39
CA MET A 290 -23.90 16.14 -6.92
C MET A 290 -22.54 15.45 -6.86
N TRP A 291 -22.36 14.47 -5.99
CA TRP A 291 -21.12 13.68 -5.85
C TRP A 291 -21.38 12.29 -5.26
N SER A 292 -20.45 11.33 -5.44
CA SER A 292 -20.44 10.11 -4.61
C SER A 292 -20.09 10.49 -3.16
N PRO A 293 -20.85 10.10 -2.13
CA PRO A 293 -20.58 10.54 -0.75
C PRO A 293 -19.17 10.21 -0.28
N ASP A 294 -18.67 9.04 -0.67
CA ASP A 294 -17.38 8.47 -0.27
C ASP A 294 -16.18 9.35 -0.69
N ILE A 295 -16.37 10.32 -1.60
CA ILE A 295 -15.36 11.34 -1.96
C ILE A 295 -14.90 12.15 -0.73
N LEU A 296 -15.78 12.41 0.25
CA LEU A 296 -15.41 13.14 1.47
C LEU A 296 -14.58 12.30 2.45
N SER A 297 -14.43 10.99 2.22
CA SER A 297 -13.55 10.08 2.96
C SER A 297 -12.17 9.94 2.34
N PHE A 298 -11.85 10.63 1.24
CA PHE A 298 -10.57 10.52 0.53
C PHE A 298 -9.47 11.49 1.00
N GLY A 299 -9.79 12.45 1.88
CA GLY A 299 -8.80 13.36 2.48
C GLY A 299 -8.18 12.81 3.78
N GLN A 300 -7.04 13.37 4.19
CA GLN A 300 -6.32 13.01 5.44
C GLN A 300 -7.16 13.18 6.72
N GLU A 301 -8.15 14.08 6.71
CA GLU A 301 -9.10 14.34 7.80
C GLU A 301 -10.52 14.44 7.21
N PRO A 302 -11.53 13.71 7.73
CA PRO A 302 -12.90 13.77 7.23
C PRO A 302 -13.52 15.17 7.36
N ALA A 303 -13.86 15.79 6.23
CA ALA A 303 -14.29 17.18 6.16
C ALA A 303 -15.81 17.31 5.92
N GLU A 304 -16.51 17.86 6.91
CA GLU A 304 -17.98 18.03 6.88
C GLU A 304 -18.44 19.30 6.11
N PRO A 305 -19.35 19.17 5.12
CA PRO A 305 -19.92 20.31 4.40
C PRO A 305 -20.64 21.32 5.30
N THR A 306 -20.39 22.61 5.06
CA THR A 306 -21.02 23.72 5.83
C THR A 306 -22.44 24.10 5.34
N PHE A 307 -23.01 23.33 4.42
CA PHE A 307 -24.29 23.55 3.74
C PHE A 307 -25.19 22.30 3.83
N GLU A 308 -26.49 22.43 3.55
CA GLU A 308 -27.40 21.28 3.64
C GLU A 308 -27.15 20.28 2.49
N VAL A 309 -26.70 19.07 2.83
CA VAL A 309 -26.57 17.92 1.93
C VAL A 309 -27.88 17.12 1.91
N GLY A 310 -28.23 16.57 0.75
CA GLY A 310 -29.24 15.52 0.61
C GLY A 310 -28.68 14.28 -0.07
N THR A 311 -29.38 13.17 0.06
CA THR A 311 -28.88 11.85 -0.40
C THR A 311 -29.90 11.17 -1.30
N LEU A 312 -29.41 10.50 -2.34
CA LEU A 312 -30.17 9.75 -3.34
C LEU A 312 -29.54 8.37 -3.56
N PRO A 313 -30.32 7.36 -3.98
CA PRO A 313 -29.74 6.10 -4.43
C PRO A 313 -29.07 6.33 -5.79
N HIS A 314 -27.96 5.67 -6.08
CA HIS A 314 -27.46 5.62 -7.45
C HIS A 314 -28.54 4.98 -8.35
N PRO A 315 -28.83 5.51 -9.56
CA PRO A 315 -29.80 4.90 -10.46
C PRO A 315 -29.48 3.42 -10.74
N ASN A 316 -30.51 2.56 -10.74
CA ASN A 316 -30.34 1.16 -11.15
C ASN A 316 -29.88 1.11 -12.62
N THR A 317 -28.70 0.54 -12.85
CA THR A 317 -28.08 0.37 -14.18
C THR A 317 -27.74 -1.11 -14.41
N GLN A 318 -27.52 -1.50 -15.66
CA GLN A 318 -26.98 -2.82 -16.03
C GLN A 318 -25.44 -2.89 -15.92
N SER A 319 -24.76 -1.80 -15.57
CA SER A 319 -23.31 -1.79 -15.30
C SER A 319 -22.99 -2.56 -14.01
N ALA A 320 -22.06 -3.52 -14.11
CA ALA A 320 -21.60 -4.31 -12.97
C ALA A 320 -20.89 -3.46 -11.90
N LEU A 321 -20.16 -2.43 -12.32
CA LEU A 321 -19.37 -1.54 -11.45
C LEU A 321 -20.25 -0.68 -10.51
N PHE A 322 -21.49 -0.42 -10.90
CA PHE A 322 -22.49 0.27 -10.07
C PHE A 322 -23.50 -0.71 -9.43
N GLY A 323 -23.24 -2.02 -9.54
CA GLY A 323 -23.96 -3.04 -8.79
C GLY A 323 -23.73 -2.91 -7.28
N ARG A 324 -24.60 -3.54 -6.48
CA ARG A 324 -24.36 -3.69 -5.05
C ARG A 324 -23.39 -4.83 -4.82
N SER A 325 -22.34 -4.60 -4.03
CA SER A 325 -21.37 -5.62 -3.61
C SER A 325 -21.71 -6.13 -2.20
N ALA A 326 -21.09 -7.25 -1.82
CA ALA A 326 -21.09 -7.75 -0.46
C ALA A 326 -19.80 -8.52 -0.21
N SER A 327 -19.14 -8.22 0.90
CA SER A 327 -17.94 -8.91 1.38
C SER A 327 -18.27 -9.75 2.63
N GLY A 328 -17.33 -10.60 3.05
CA GLY A 328 -17.51 -11.49 4.18
C GLY A 328 -16.85 -12.84 3.99
N PHE A 329 -17.47 -13.89 4.50
CA PHE A 329 -16.74 -15.11 4.84
C PHE A 329 -17.04 -16.29 3.91
N VAL A 330 -15.99 -16.80 3.26
CA VAL A 330 -16.04 -18.04 2.47
C VAL A 330 -15.59 -19.25 3.29
N MET A 331 -15.96 -20.44 2.84
CA MET A 331 -15.43 -21.72 3.33
C MET A 331 -14.78 -22.48 2.18
N SER A 332 -13.55 -22.95 2.38
CA SER A 332 -12.81 -23.76 1.40
C SER A 332 -13.58 -25.03 1.04
N SER A 333 -13.59 -25.42 -0.24
CA SER A 333 -14.09 -26.75 -0.65
C SER A 333 -13.18 -27.91 -0.21
N GLY A 334 -11.95 -27.60 0.22
CA GLY A 334 -10.97 -28.55 0.75
C GLY A 334 -11.02 -28.78 2.27
N THR A 335 -11.84 -28.03 3.03
CA THR A 335 -11.87 -28.15 4.49
C THR A 335 -12.23 -29.56 4.95
N GLN A 336 -11.53 -30.05 5.98
CA GLN A 336 -11.83 -31.33 6.62
C GLN A 336 -12.81 -31.17 7.81
N TYR A 337 -13.18 -29.93 8.15
CA TYR A 337 -13.89 -29.58 9.38
C TYR A 337 -15.10 -28.65 9.16
N PRO A 338 -15.99 -28.90 8.17
CA PRO A 338 -17.03 -27.95 7.77
C PRO A 338 -18.04 -27.62 8.89
N GLU A 339 -18.29 -28.52 9.85
CA GLU A 339 -19.16 -28.25 11.01
C GLU A 339 -18.51 -27.27 12.01
N GLN A 340 -17.19 -27.35 12.18
CA GLN A 340 -16.40 -26.45 13.01
C GLN A 340 -16.27 -25.08 12.33
N SER A 341 -15.95 -25.08 11.03
CA SER A 341 -15.90 -23.90 10.18
C SER A 341 -17.23 -23.14 10.19
N TRP A 342 -18.37 -23.84 10.04
CA TRP A 342 -19.70 -23.23 10.12
C TRP A 342 -20.00 -22.57 11.48
N ARG A 343 -19.57 -23.19 12.59
CA ARG A 343 -19.71 -22.59 13.93
C ARG A 343 -18.93 -21.29 14.06
N TRP A 344 -17.71 -21.22 13.51
CA TRP A 344 -16.93 -19.99 13.46
C TRP A 344 -17.58 -18.93 12.57
N LEU A 345 -17.94 -19.26 11.32
CA LEU A 345 -18.60 -18.34 10.39
C LEU A 345 -19.88 -17.74 10.97
N THR A 346 -20.71 -18.58 11.60
CA THR A 346 -21.94 -18.13 12.27
C THR A 346 -21.64 -17.17 13.41
N PHE A 347 -20.63 -17.46 14.24
CA PHE A 347 -20.20 -16.59 15.34
C PHE A 347 -19.66 -15.24 14.86
N ILE A 348 -18.72 -15.20 13.91
CA ILE A 348 -18.13 -13.93 13.44
C ILE A 348 -19.15 -13.06 12.72
N SER A 349 -20.08 -13.65 11.96
CA SER A 349 -21.18 -12.91 11.33
C SER A 349 -22.11 -12.22 12.34
N GLN A 350 -22.02 -12.52 13.63
CA GLN A 350 -22.82 -11.95 14.71
C GLN A 350 -22.04 -10.95 15.60
N GLN A 351 -20.82 -10.58 15.21
CA GLN A 351 -20.02 -9.58 15.94
C GLN A 351 -20.12 -8.20 15.27
N ASN A 352 -19.89 -7.14 16.04
CA ASN A 352 -19.47 -5.89 15.43
C ASN A 352 -18.02 -6.06 14.94
N ILE A 353 -17.80 -5.95 13.63
CA ILE A 353 -16.48 -6.00 13.02
C ILE A 353 -16.14 -4.59 12.57
N ASP A 354 -15.43 -3.88 13.44
CA ASP A 354 -14.90 -2.55 13.19
C ASP A 354 -13.67 -2.69 12.26
N SER A 355 -13.95 -2.80 10.97
CA SER A 355 -12.96 -2.90 9.90
C SER A 355 -12.37 -1.53 9.57
N ALA A 356 -11.16 -1.46 9.02
CA ALA A 356 -10.55 -0.20 8.58
C ALA A 356 -11.44 0.61 7.60
N PHE A 357 -12.24 -0.07 6.76
CA PHE A 357 -13.25 0.56 5.89
C PHE A 357 -14.39 1.27 6.62
N GLN A 358 -14.65 0.96 7.90
CA GLN A 358 -15.63 1.68 8.72
C GLN A 358 -15.00 2.87 9.46
N GLN A 359 -13.69 2.84 9.72
CA GLN A 359 -12.97 3.94 10.40
C GLN A 359 -12.96 5.23 9.57
N GLY A 360 -13.09 5.14 8.24
CA GLY A 360 -13.30 6.29 7.34
C GLY A 360 -14.74 6.80 7.25
N ASN A 361 -15.66 6.34 8.12
CA ASN A 361 -17.10 6.66 8.14
C ASN A 361 -17.79 6.50 6.76
N ILE A 362 -17.39 5.49 5.98
CA ILE A 362 -17.88 5.28 4.61
C ILE A 362 -19.37 4.86 4.64
N ILE A 363 -20.28 5.83 4.48
CA ILE A 363 -21.72 5.63 4.65
C ILE A 363 -22.32 4.62 3.64
N SER A 364 -21.65 4.38 2.51
CA SER A 364 -22.06 3.39 1.50
C SER A 364 -21.93 1.94 1.99
N VAL A 365 -21.14 1.66 3.03
CA VAL A 365 -20.87 0.31 3.54
C VAL A 365 -21.71 0.02 4.81
N ILE A 366 -22.63 -0.94 4.71
CA ILE A 366 -23.65 -1.26 5.72
C ILE A 366 -23.45 -2.68 6.27
N PRO A 367 -23.62 -2.94 7.58
CA PRO A 367 -23.67 -4.29 8.12
C PRO A 367 -24.75 -5.15 7.44
N ALA A 368 -24.41 -6.36 6.99
CA ALA A 368 -25.33 -7.22 6.23
C ALA A 368 -26.51 -7.75 7.07
N ARG A 369 -26.40 -7.67 8.39
CA ARG A 369 -27.43 -8.01 9.39
C ARG A 369 -28.07 -6.77 9.99
N ARG A 370 -29.39 -6.81 10.13
CA ARG A 370 -30.22 -5.84 10.84
C ARG A 370 -29.81 -5.73 12.31
N SER A 371 -29.61 -6.85 13.00
CA SER A 371 -29.22 -6.85 14.42
C SER A 371 -27.88 -6.15 14.67
N ILE A 372 -26.96 -6.19 13.70
CA ILE A 372 -25.65 -5.54 13.82
C ILE A 372 -25.78 -4.05 13.56
N ALA A 373 -26.50 -3.63 12.51
CA ALA A 373 -26.77 -2.21 12.28
C ALA A 373 -27.62 -1.55 13.40
N GLU A 374 -28.45 -2.31 14.12
CA GLU A 374 -29.10 -1.87 15.37
C GLU A 374 -28.15 -1.88 16.59
N GLN A 375 -27.13 -2.75 16.62
CA GLN A 375 -26.19 -2.88 17.74
C GLN A 375 -25.07 -1.83 17.69
N THR A 376 -24.59 -1.47 16.51
CA THR A 376 -23.48 -0.53 16.32
C THR A 376 -23.87 0.92 16.54
N GLY A 377 -25.13 1.28 16.27
CA GLY A 377 -25.56 2.68 16.19
C GLY A 377 -25.60 3.22 14.75
N TYR A 378 -25.28 2.42 13.72
CA TYR A 378 -25.22 2.84 12.32
C TYR A 378 -26.43 3.68 11.85
N TRP A 379 -27.64 3.38 12.34
CA TRP A 379 -28.86 4.15 12.00
C TRP A 379 -29.10 5.42 12.82
N ASP A 380 -28.41 5.58 13.95
CA ASP A 380 -28.44 6.78 14.81
C ASP A 380 -27.32 7.78 14.43
N ASP A 381 -26.22 7.32 13.82
CA ASP A 381 -25.07 8.14 13.40
C ASP A 381 -25.27 8.83 12.03
N ILE A 382 -26.26 8.41 11.23
CA ILE A 382 -26.63 9.02 9.94
C ILE A 382 -28.00 9.73 10.01
N ASP A 383 -28.24 10.69 9.12
CA ASP A 383 -29.46 11.51 9.16
C ASP A 383 -30.74 10.77 8.69
N GLU A 384 -31.92 11.27 9.08
CA GLU A 384 -33.22 10.64 8.77
C GLU A 384 -33.51 10.53 7.24
N GLU A 385 -32.89 11.35 6.40
CA GLU A 385 -32.95 11.28 4.95
C GLU A 385 -32.06 10.18 4.39
N THR A 386 -30.76 10.20 4.70
CA THR A 386 -29.79 9.16 4.29
C THR A 386 -30.22 7.78 4.77
N ALA A 387 -30.58 7.64 6.06
CA ALA A 387 -31.08 6.38 6.62
C ALA A 387 -32.25 5.79 5.80
N ARG A 388 -33.21 6.64 5.42
CA ARG A 388 -34.41 6.25 4.66
C ARG A 388 -34.09 5.83 3.22
N VAL A 389 -33.12 6.49 2.59
CA VAL A 389 -32.64 6.14 1.25
C VAL A 389 -31.94 4.78 1.28
N ILE A 390 -30.99 4.60 2.19
CA ILE A 390 -30.26 3.34 2.34
C ILE A 390 -31.22 2.19 2.66
N GLN A 391 -32.15 2.37 3.61
CA GLN A 391 -33.22 1.40 3.91
C GLN A 391 -34.08 1.06 2.67
N THR A 392 -34.34 2.02 1.79
CA THR A 392 -35.10 1.80 0.54
C THR A 392 -34.29 0.98 -0.48
N VAL A 393 -32.96 1.01 -0.43
CA VAL A 393 -32.07 0.26 -1.33
C VAL A 393 -31.81 -1.17 -0.82
N VAL A 394 -31.44 -1.35 0.46
CA VAL A 394 -31.05 -2.67 1.01
C VAL A 394 -32.22 -3.68 1.08
N GLU A 395 -33.47 -3.20 1.14
CA GLU A 395 -34.67 -4.03 1.11
C GLU A 395 -35.05 -4.52 -0.31
N GLN A 396 -34.39 -4.03 -1.35
CA GLN A 396 -34.53 -4.55 -2.71
C GLN A 396 -33.61 -5.76 -2.89
N PRO A 397 -34.04 -6.85 -3.56
CA PRO A 397 -33.12 -7.92 -3.96
C PRO A 397 -31.97 -7.35 -4.80
N ALA A 398 -30.75 -7.84 -4.60
CA ALA A 398 -29.65 -7.63 -5.51
C ALA A 398 -29.52 -8.84 -6.45
N GLU A 399 -29.13 -8.61 -7.70
CA GLU A 399 -28.75 -9.68 -8.63
C GLU A 399 -27.25 -10.01 -8.44
N PRO A 400 -26.79 -11.23 -8.77
CA PRO A 400 -25.37 -11.58 -8.75
C PRO A 400 -24.58 -10.71 -9.74
N VAL A 401 -23.47 -10.12 -9.27
CA VAL A 401 -22.59 -9.29 -10.07
C VAL A 401 -21.38 -10.11 -10.49
N SER A 402 -21.28 -10.46 -11.77
CA SER A 402 -20.09 -11.10 -12.35
C SER A 402 -19.20 -10.04 -12.99
N ILE A 403 -17.95 -9.96 -12.54
CA ILE A 403 -16.93 -9.04 -13.05
C ILE A 403 -15.74 -9.86 -13.54
N ASP A 404 -15.47 -9.79 -14.84
CA ASP A 404 -14.22 -10.32 -15.39
C ASP A 404 -13.10 -9.30 -15.15
N PHE A 405 -12.44 -9.39 -13.99
CA PHE A 405 -11.44 -8.41 -13.56
C PHE A 405 -10.29 -8.26 -14.57
N GLN A 406 -9.85 -9.33 -15.24
CA GLN A 406 -8.78 -9.26 -16.21
C GLN A 406 -9.21 -8.49 -17.47
N ASN A 407 -10.45 -8.68 -17.94
CA ASN A 407 -11.02 -7.83 -18.99
C ASN A 407 -11.29 -6.40 -18.52
N ILE A 408 -11.64 -6.16 -17.24
CA ILE A 408 -11.81 -4.79 -16.71
C ILE A 408 -10.48 -4.03 -16.73
N THR A 409 -9.37 -4.56 -16.21
CA THR A 409 -8.10 -3.79 -16.12
C THR A 409 -7.60 -3.35 -17.50
N ASN A 410 -7.52 -4.29 -18.47
CA ASN A 410 -7.06 -3.99 -19.83
C ASN A 410 -8.00 -3.01 -20.56
N LEU A 411 -9.31 -3.08 -20.29
CA LEU A 411 -10.30 -2.17 -20.90
C LEU A 411 -10.31 -0.79 -20.22
N PHE A 412 -10.08 -0.75 -18.90
CA PHE A 412 -10.02 0.47 -18.10
C PHE A 412 -8.92 1.38 -18.63
N GLU A 413 -7.69 0.87 -18.72
CA GLU A 413 -6.52 1.62 -19.17
C GLU A 413 -6.76 2.28 -20.54
N VAL A 414 -7.03 1.47 -21.58
CA VAL A 414 -7.18 1.97 -22.95
C VAL A 414 -8.39 2.89 -23.15
N LEU A 415 -9.50 2.68 -22.42
CA LEU A 415 -10.66 3.56 -22.52
C LEU A 415 -10.54 4.80 -21.64
N ASN A 416 -9.83 4.75 -20.50
CA ASN A 416 -9.58 5.94 -19.69
C ASN A 416 -8.70 6.92 -20.47
N THR A 417 -7.60 6.45 -21.07
CA THR A 417 -6.78 7.27 -21.99
C THR A 417 -7.62 7.82 -23.16
N ALA A 418 -8.48 7.00 -23.78
CA ALA A 418 -9.34 7.45 -24.87
C ALA A 418 -10.43 8.47 -24.45
N VAL A 419 -10.90 8.41 -23.19
CA VAL A 419 -11.80 9.40 -22.61
C VAL A 419 -11.04 10.69 -22.34
N THR A 420 -9.94 10.65 -21.58
CA THR A 420 -9.11 11.81 -21.21
C THR A 420 -8.60 12.56 -22.44
N ASN A 421 -8.06 11.86 -23.44
CA ASN A 421 -7.59 12.48 -24.70
C ASN A 421 -8.71 13.23 -25.45
N VAL A 422 -9.96 12.80 -25.30
CA VAL A 422 -11.12 13.38 -25.98
C VAL A 422 -11.72 14.51 -25.15
N THR A 423 -11.87 14.36 -23.83
CA THR A 423 -12.38 15.42 -22.95
C THR A 423 -11.44 16.63 -22.99
N ASN A 424 -10.12 16.41 -22.99
CA ASN A 424 -9.09 17.44 -23.12
C ASN A 424 -8.90 18.03 -24.54
N ASP A 425 -9.74 17.67 -25.52
CA ASP A 425 -9.65 18.12 -26.93
C ASP A 425 -8.33 17.77 -27.67
N GLU A 426 -7.56 16.80 -27.17
CA GLU A 426 -6.30 16.36 -27.79
C GLU A 426 -6.52 15.45 -29.02
N GLN A 427 -7.56 14.62 -28.99
CA GLN A 427 -7.92 13.67 -30.04
C GLN A 427 -9.41 13.74 -30.41
N ASP A 428 -9.75 13.34 -31.65
CA ASP A 428 -11.15 13.11 -32.03
C ASP A 428 -11.62 11.71 -31.60
N PRO A 429 -12.91 11.49 -31.25
CA PRO A 429 -13.38 10.20 -30.73
C PRO A 429 -13.18 9.00 -31.67
N ASP A 430 -13.20 9.20 -32.99
CA ASP A 430 -12.96 8.14 -33.98
C ASP A 430 -11.46 7.84 -34.10
N GLN A 431 -10.57 8.81 -33.88
CA GLN A 431 -9.14 8.54 -33.70
C GLN A 431 -8.88 7.80 -32.38
N ALA A 432 -9.30 8.36 -31.25
CA ALA A 432 -8.97 7.84 -29.90
C ALA A 432 -9.42 6.38 -29.72
N LEU A 433 -10.66 6.04 -30.08
CA LEU A 433 -11.17 4.67 -29.95
C LEU A 433 -10.53 3.68 -30.93
N ARG A 434 -10.03 4.13 -32.09
CA ARG A 434 -9.27 3.27 -33.03
C ARG A 434 -7.82 3.05 -32.56
N GLU A 435 -7.25 3.98 -31.79
CA GLU A 435 -5.96 3.78 -31.14
C GLU A 435 -6.12 2.87 -29.91
N ALA A 436 -7.14 3.10 -29.08
CA ALA A 436 -7.49 2.20 -27.96
C ALA A 436 -7.82 0.77 -28.41
N GLN A 437 -8.56 0.58 -29.52
CA GLN A 437 -8.80 -0.76 -30.09
C GLN A 437 -7.49 -1.44 -30.50
N ALA A 438 -6.52 -0.70 -31.05
CA ALA A 438 -5.23 -1.25 -31.46
C ALA A 438 -4.39 -1.66 -30.25
N SER A 439 -4.31 -0.81 -29.21
CA SER A 439 -3.64 -1.14 -27.95
C SER A 439 -4.30 -2.33 -27.26
N PHE A 440 -5.64 -2.39 -27.20
CA PHE A 440 -6.37 -3.52 -26.63
C PHE A 440 -6.10 -4.82 -27.38
N GLU A 441 -6.11 -4.80 -28.72
CA GLU A 441 -5.72 -5.96 -29.54
C GLU A 441 -4.26 -6.38 -29.32
N GLU A 442 -3.35 -5.44 -29.02
CA GLU A 442 -1.94 -5.73 -28.71
C GLU A 442 -1.79 -6.35 -27.31
N SER A 443 -2.39 -5.77 -26.25
CA SER A 443 -2.38 -6.34 -24.89
C SER A 443 -3.03 -7.73 -24.84
N VAL A 444 -4.18 -7.92 -25.50
CA VAL A 444 -4.83 -9.23 -25.60
C VAL A 444 -3.98 -10.23 -26.40
N ALA A 445 -3.28 -9.78 -27.44
CA ALA A 445 -2.36 -10.64 -28.19
C ALA A 445 -1.10 -11.01 -27.40
N GLU A 446 -0.57 -10.11 -26.56
CA GLU A 446 0.53 -10.40 -25.64
C GLU A 446 0.10 -11.38 -24.55
N ILE A 447 -1.02 -11.13 -23.86
CA ILE A 447 -1.61 -12.05 -22.86
C ILE A 447 -1.82 -13.46 -23.43
N ALA A 448 -2.17 -13.58 -24.71
CA ALA A 448 -2.34 -14.85 -25.43
C ALA A 448 -1.02 -15.51 -25.91
N LEU A 449 0.10 -14.77 -25.90
CA LEU A 449 1.46 -15.27 -26.14
C LEU A 449 2.20 -15.62 -24.84
N THR A 450 1.90 -14.90 -23.76
CA THR A 450 2.33 -15.21 -22.40
C THR A 450 1.81 -16.59 -22.00
N PRO A 451 2.66 -17.50 -21.49
CA PRO A 451 2.21 -18.83 -21.06
C PRO A 451 1.38 -18.74 -19.77
N GLN A 452 0.09 -18.43 -19.91
CA GLN A 452 -0.87 -18.45 -18.80
C GLN A 452 -0.76 -19.76 -18.02
N PRO A 453 -0.72 -19.72 -16.67
CA PRO A 453 -0.77 -20.94 -15.87
C PRO A 453 -2.03 -21.70 -16.28
N THR A 454 -1.91 -23.00 -16.53
CA THR A 454 -3.11 -23.81 -16.80
C THR A 454 -3.89 -23.89 -15.50
N PRO A 455 -5.13 -23.35 -15.41
CA PRO A 455 -5.84 -23.25 -14.14
C PRO A 455 -5.90 -24.61 -13.48
N ASP A 456 -5.45 -24.69 -12.23
CA ASP A 456 -5.42 -25.99 -11.56
C ASP A 456 -6.87 -26.48 -11.39
N THR A 457 -7.04 -27.79 -11.63
CA THR A 457 -8.31 -28.52 -11.51
C THR A 457 -8.15 -29.75 -10.61
N GLY A 458 -7.02 -29.83 -9.89
CA GLY A 458 -6.86 -30.65 -8.71
C GLY A 458 -7.82 -30.21 -7.59
N PRO A 459 -8.16 -31.13 -6.67
CA PRO A 459 -8.97 -30.79 -5.51
C PRO A 459 -8.20 -29.82 -4.60
N VAL A 460 -8.90 -28.81 -4.09
CA VAL A 460 -8.38 -27.95 -3.01
C VAL A 460 -8.06 -28.83 -1.80
N VAL A 461 -6.89 -28.61 -1.19
CA VAL A 461 -6.47 -29.27 0.04
C VAL A 461 -5.99 -28.20 1.00
N VAL A 462 -6.78 -27.95 2.05
CA VAL A 462 -6.40 -27.00 3.10
C VAL A 462 -5.14 -27.50 3.81
N SER A 463 -4.11 -26.65 3.83
CA SER A 463 -2.89 -26.89 4.60
C SER A 463 -3.23 -26.94 6.10
N THR A 464 -2.69 -27.91 6.83
CA THR A 464 -2.92 -27.97 8.28
C THR A 464 -2.15 -26.80 8.92
N PRO A 465 -2.82 -25.86 9.62
CA PRO A 465 -2.14 -24.70 10.18
C PRO A 465 -1.05 -25.11 11.17
N VAL A 466 0.15 -24.55 11.01
CA VAL A 466 1.26 -24.70 11.95
C VAL A 466 0.85 -24.01 13.24
N ALA A 467 0.69 -24.79 14.32
CA ALA A 467 0.04 -24.31 15.55
C ALA A 467 0.81 -23.15 16.19
N ASP A 468 0.20 -21.95 16.14
CA ASP A 468 0.77 -20.73 16.72
C ASP A 468 0.53 -20.71 18.23
N ILE A 469 1.33 -21.51 18.96
CA ILE A 469 1.33 -21.70 20.42
C ILE A 469 2.74 -22.11 20.89
N ALA A 470 3.23 -21.49 21.95
CA ALA A 470 4.45 -21.94 22.64
C ALA A 470 4.36 -23.41 23.12
N PRO A 471 5.34 -24.28 22.82
CA PRO A 471 5.41 -25.64 23.35
C PRO A 471 5.43 -25.68 24.89
N GLU A 472 4.87 -26.73 25.50
CA GLU A 472 4.79 -26.85 26.97
C GLU A 472 6.19 -26.81 27.62
N GLY A 473 6.53 -25.67 28.22
CA GLY A 473 7.82 -25.46 28.90
C GLY A 473 8.92 -24.81 28.05
N ALA A 474 8.61 -24.32 26.86
CA ALA A 474 9.47 -23.36 26.15
C ALA A 474 9.50 -22.01 26.90
N THR A 475 10.56 -21.22 26.69
CA THR A 475 10.55 -19.78 26.99
C THR A 475 9.76 -19.08 25.90
N THR A 476 8.79 -18.22 26.24
CA THR A 476 8.18 -17.29 25.28
C THR A 476 8.88 -15.94 25.37
N ILE A 477 9.12 -15.29 24.23
CA ILE A 477 9.46 -13.87 24.12
C ILE A 477 8.54 -13.18 23.12
N THR A 478 8.32 -11.90 23.31
CA THR A 478 7.62 -11.04 22.35
C THR A 478 8.61 -10.30 21.45
N PHE A 479 8.34 -10.27 20.13
CA PHE A 479 9.03 -9.42 19.17
C PHE A 479 8.03 -8.47 18.49
N SER A 480 8.20 -7.17 18.72
CA SER A 480 7.36 -6.15 18.07
C SER A 480 7.99 -5.64 16.78
N THR A 481 7.20 -5.48 15.73
CA THR A 481 7.68 -4.95 14.45
C THR A 481 6.77 -3.85 13.88
N LEU A 482 7.38 -2.92 13.14
CA LEU A 482 6.77 -1.65 12.70
C LEU A 482 6.29 -1.68 11.24
N THR A 483 6.41 -2.83 10.59
CA THR A 483 6.10 -3.07 9.18
C THR A 483 4.60 -2.84 8.91
N SER A 484 4.25 -1.63 8.47
CA SER A 484 2.89 -1.28 8.05
C SER A 484 2.64 -1.79 6.62
N PHE A 485 1.51 -2.45 6.41
CA PHE A 485 1.13 -3.17 5.17
C PHE A 485 2.04 -4.38 4.87
N GLY A 486 1.50 -5.60 4.96
CA GLY A 486 2.18 -6.85 4.56
C GLY A 486 3.28 -7.37 5.50
N GLY A 487 4.37 -6.64 5.67
CA GLY A 487 5.68 -7.16 6.14
C GLY A 487 5.72 -7.88 7.51
N ALA A 488 4.69 -7.73 8.34
CA ALA A 488 4.57 -8.47 9.59
C ALA A 488 4.30 -9.97 9.33
N GLY A 489 3.67 -10.32 8.21
CA GLY A 489 3.47 -11.71 7.76
C GLY A 489 4.79 -12.43 7.48
N ASP A 490 5.76 -11.74 6.88
CA ASP A 490 7.10 -12.30 6.62
C ASP A 490 7.89 -12.50 7.92
N ILE A 491 7.84 -11.54 8.85
CA ILE A 491 8.38 -11.74 10.20
C ILE A 491 7.71 -12.94 10.90
N ARG A 492 6.39 -13.16 10.74
CA ARG A 492 5.70 -14.36 11.25
C ARG A 492 6.17 -15.64 10.56
N ALA A 493 6.39 -15.64 9.25
CA ALA A 493 6.90 -16.81 8.52
C ALA A 493 8.32 -17.19 8.98
N LEU A 494 9.19 -16.20 9.16
CA LEU A 494 10.52 -16.37 9.75
C LEU A 494 10.45 -16.86 11.20
N ALA A 495 9.52 -16.35 12.01
CA ALA A 495 9.31 -16.75 13.39
C ALA A 495 8.81 -18.19 13.52
N ARG A 496 7.86 -18.62 12.69
CA ARG A 496 7.41 -20.03 12.62
C ARG A 496 8.59 -20.96 12.30
N THR A 497 9.38 -20.60 11.28
CA THR A 497 10.58 -21.36 10.86
C THR A 497 11.61 -21.44 12.00
N PHE A 498 11.81 -20.36 12.74
CA PHE A 498 12.69 -20.32 13.90
C PHE A 498 12.16 -21.18 15.06
N ASN A 499 10.86 -21.05 15.40
CA ASN A 499 10.20 -21.77 16.49
C ASN A 499 10.21 -23.30 16.26
N GLU A 500 9.99 -23.76 15.02
CA GLU A 500 10.11 -25.19 14.66
C GLU A 500 11.52 -25.75 14.91
N ASN A 501 12.56 -24.96 14.64
CA ASN A 501 13.96 -25.35 14.81
C ASN A 501 14.48 -25.13 16.25
N ASN A 502 13.80 -24.33 17.06
CA ASN A 502 14.18 -23.96 18.43
C ASN A 502 13.08 -24.34 19.45
N PRO A 503 12.68 -25.61 19.61
CA PRO A 503 11.52 -26.00 20.44
C PRO A 503 11.66 -25.76 21.96
N ASP A 504 12.76 -25.14 22.42
CA ASP A 504 12.96 -24.60 23.77
C ASP A 504 12.59 -23.11 23.89
N LEU A 505 12.28 -22.44 22.77
CA LEU A 505 11.99 -21.02 22.64
C LEU A 505 10.82 -20.80 21.67
N PHE A 506 9.91 -19.90 22.00
CA PHE A 506 8.84 -19.44 21.13
C PHE A 506 8.88 -17.92 21.01
N VAL A 507 9.06 -17.43 19.79
CA VAL A 507 8.95 -16.01 19.45
C VAL A 507 7.51 -15.74 19.03
N GLU A 508 6.85 -14.84 19.76
CA GLU A 508 5.50 -14.34 19.49
C GLU A 508 5.61 -12.97 18.81
N ILE A 509 5.04 -12.83 17.61
CA ILE A 509 5.17 -11.61 16.81
C ILE A 509 4.00 -10.67 17.08
N THR A 510 4.32 -9.44 17.48
CA THR A 510 3.37 -8.36 17.74
C THR A 510 3.63 -7.17 16.81
N THR A 511 2.65 -6.30 16.68
CA THR A 511 2.77 -4.98 16.04
C THR A 511 2.33 -3.92 17.05
N PRO A 512 2.91 -2.71 17.04
CA PRO A 512 2.39 -1.61 17.86
C PRO A 512 0.94 -1.26 17.52
N ASP A 513 0.22 -0.73 18.49
CA ASP A 513 -1.12 -0.17 18.30
C ASP A 513 -1.00 1.31 17.92
N PHE A 514 -1.36 1.64 16.68
CA PHE A 514 -1.32 3.00 16.14
C PHE A 514 -2.60 3.80 16.46
N SER A 515 -3.68 3.15 16.90
CA SER A 515 -5.01 3.77 17.07
C SER A 515 -5.13 4.74 18.26
N GLY A 516 -4.16 4.71 19.19
CA GLY A 516 -4.25 5.41 20.47
C GLY A 516 -4.01 6.93 20.45
N GLY A 517 -3.73 7.54 19.29
CA GLY A 517 -3.54 9.00 19.12
C GLY A 517 -2.33 9.63 19.83
N GLY A 518 -1.60 8.89 20.67
CA GLY A 518 -0.45 9.39 21.44
C GLY A 518 0.90 9.36 20.72
N GLY A 519 0.93 8.96 19.44
CA GLY A 519 2.15 8.73 18.67
C GLY A 519 2.87 7.42 19.04
N VAL A 520 3.54 6.81 18.06
CA VAL A 520 4.40 5.64 18.26
C VAL A 520 5.85 6.13 18.39
N ASN A 521 6.54 5.71 19.45
CA ASN A 521 7.94 6.05 19.73
C ASN A 521 8.71 4.82 20.26
N LEU A 522 10.04 4.90 20.27
CA LEU A 522 10.93 3.79 20.63
C LEU A 522 10.65 3.31 22.07
N GLU A 523 10.49 4.23 23.02
CA GLU A 523 10.25 3.91 24.43
C GLU A 523 8.94 3.12 24.65
N ASN A 524 7.87 3.47 23.94
CA ASN A 524 6.58 2.78 23.98
C ASN A 524 6.69 1.35 23.41
N VAL A 525 7.39 1.16 22.28
CA VAL A 525 7.61 -0.17 21.69
C VAL A 525 8.50 -1.02 22.59
N ALA A 526 9.57 -0.44 23.16
CA ALA A 526 10.46 -1.11 24.12
C ALA A 526 9.78 -1.45 25.46
N ALA A 527 8.71 -0.74 25.84
CA ALA A 527 7.88 -1.09 26.99
C ALA A 527 6.84 -2.19 26.67
N GLY A 528 6.49 -2.37 25.40
CA GLY A 528 5.49 -3.34 24.93
C GLY A 528 6.04 -4.75 24.63
N ALA A 529 7.32 -4.91 24.31
CA ALA A 529 7.91 -6.19 23.92
C ALA A 529 9.33 -6.44 24.48
N ASP A 530 9.72 -7.73 24.57
CA ASP A 530 11.07 -8.14 25.00
C ASP A 530 12.15 -7.76 23.97
N CYS A 531 11.80 -7.79 22.68
CA CYS A 531 12.64 -7.36 21.57
C CYS A 531 11.79 -6.71 20.47
N PHE A 532 12.41 -5.94 19.57
CA PHE A 532 11.69 -5.22 18.53
C PHE A 532 12.57 -4.77 17.36
N SER A 533 11.96 -4.38 16.24
CA SER A 533 12.59 -3.56 15.21
C SER A 533 12.20 -2.08 15.38
N TRP A 534 13.12 -1.15 15.10
CA TRP A 534 12.85 0.30 15.11
C TRP A 534 13.58 1.05 14.00
N TRP A 535 12.97 2.13 13.47
CA TRP A 535 13.54 2.97 12.41
C TRP A 535 14.65 3.89 12.94
N GLY A 536 15.78 3.94 12.23
CA GLY A 536 16.98 4.67 12.62
C GLY A 536 17.73 4.03 13.79
N ALA A 537 18.47 4.86 14.53
CA ALA A 537 19.14 4.51 15.77
C ALA A 537 18.59 5.34 16.95
N PRO A 538 18.72 4.89 18.22
CA PRO A 538 18.07 5.55 19.35
C PRO A 538 18.56 6.98 19.53
N GLY A 539 17.65 7.89 19.84
CA GLY A 539 17.99 9.23 20.32
C GLY A 539 18.67 9.19 21.69
N THR A 540 19.36 10.27 22.05
CA THR A 540 20.19 10.41 23.28
C THR A 540 19.54 9.86 24.56
N ASN A 541 18.23 10.06 24.73
CA ASN A 541 17.47 9.61 25.90
C ASN A 541 16.96 8.15 25.77
N GLU A 542 16.60 7.73 24.55
CA GLU A 542 15.98 6.44 24.23
C GLU A 542 16.95 5.25 24.41
N PHE A 543 18.27 5.50 24.42
CA PHE A 543 19.29 4.54 24.84
C PHE A 543 19.01 3.92 26.23
N THR A 544 18.19 4.57 27.08
CA THR A 544 17.79 4.02 28.38
C THR A 544 16.67 2.97 28.32
N ALA A 545 15.93 2.90 27.21
CA ALA A 545 14.89 1.89 26.94
C ALA A 545 15.46 0.61 26.28
N THR A 546 16.69 0.67 25.77
CA THR A 546 17.37 -0.41 25.04
C THR A 546 18.48 -1.08 25.87
N LEU A 547 18.75 -2.34 25.59
CA LEU A 547 19.79 -3.13 26.25
C LEU A 547 21.15 -2.94 25.56
N ASP A 548 22.23 -2.73 26.33
CA ASP A 548 23.59 -2.91 25.83
C ASP A 548 23.82 -4.38 25.44
N LEU A 549 24.03 -4.62 24.15
CA LEU A 549 24.24 -5.91 23.52
C LEU A 549 25.69 -6.39 23.60
N GLN A 550 26.64 -5.53 23.99
CA GLN A 550 28.06 -5.91 24.05
C GLN A 550 28.33 -7.14 24.97
N PRO A 551 27.67 -7.32 26.13
CA PRO A 551 27.82 -8.53 26.95
C PRO A 551 27.26 -9.81 26.32
N LEU A 552 26.32 -9.71 25.38
CA LEU A 552 25.77 -10.84 24.62
C LEU A 552 26.73 -11.21 23.48
N ILE A 553 27.25 -10.21 22.76
CA ILE A 553 28.30 -10.35 21.75
C ILE A 553 29.58 -10.97 22.35
N ASP A 554 30.01 -10.52 23.52
CA ASP A 554 31.16 -11.07 24.26
C ASP A 554 30.96 -12.54 24.68
N ALA A 555 29.72 -13.01 24.78
CA ALA A 555 29.37 -14.38 25.13
C ALA A 555 29.18 -15.29 23.90
N ASP A 556 28.65 -14.73 22.79
CA ASP A 556 28.42 -15.43 21.53
C ASP A 556 29.65 -15.39 20.63
N ALA A 557 30.57 -16.34 20.85
CA ALA A 557 31.75 -16.54 20.02
C ALA A 557 31.45 -17.05 18.59
N THR A 558 30.20 -17.02 18.12
CA THR A 558 29.81 -17.22 16.71
C THR A 558 29.32 -15.95 16.02
N PHE A 559 29.11 -14.86 16.76
CA PHE A 559 28.77 -13.55 16.19
C PHE A 559 30.03 -12.83 15.68
N GLU A 560 30.14 -12.64 14.37
CA GLU A 560 31.24 -11.87 13.77
C GLU A 560 30.85 -10.37 13.70
N ARG A 561 31.30 -9.56 14.67
CA ARG A 561 31.02 -8.10 14.69
C ARG A 561 31.59 -7.37 13.47
N ASP A 562 32.76 -7.79 13.00
CA ASP A 562 33.47 -7.21 11.86
C ASP A 562 32.77 -7.46 10.51
N ASP A 563 31.65 -8.21 10.50
CA ASP A 563 30.75 -8.39 9.36
C ASP A 563 29.89 -7.14 9.06
N TYR A 564 29.72 -6.26 10.05
CA TYR A 564 29.03 -4.99 9.88
C TYR A 564 30.02 -3.87 9.54
N PRO A 565 29.77 -3.05 8.49
CA PRO A 565 30.57 -1.86 8.22
C PRO A 565 30.56 -0.90 9.43
N ALA A 566 31.73 -0.38 9.82
CA ALA A 566 31.88 0.40 11.05
C ALA A 566 30.94 1.61 11.09
N GLY A 567 30.74 2.31 9.97
CA GLY A 567 29.81 3.42 9.84
C GLY A 567 28.35 3.07 10.16
N LEU A 568 27.90 1.83 9.91
CA LEU A 568 26.53 1.40 10.24
C LEU A 568 26.39 1.00 11.72
N LEU A 569 27.47 0.57 12.38
CA LEU A 569 27.44 0.32 13.83
C LEU A 569 27.51 1.60 14.66
N THR A 570 28.07 2.69 14.15
CA THR A 570 28.32 3.93 14.92
C THR A 570 27.06 4.60 15.48
N PRO A 571 25.94 4.75 14.73
CA PRO A 571 24.71 5.35 15.26
C PRO A 571 24.12 4.62 16.48
N PHE A 572 24.33 3.31 16.59
CA PHE A 572 23.78 2.46 17.67
C PHE A 572 24.69 2.38 18.93
N GLN A 573 25.80 3.13 18.97
CA GLN A 573 26.78 3.06 20.07
C GLN A 573 26.64 4.22 21.06
N GLN A 574 26.71 3.91 22.36
CA GLN A 574 26.85 4.90 23.43
C GLN A 574 28.02 4.52 24.34
N GLY A 575 29.12 5.27 24.24
CA GLY A 575 30.36 4.97 24.95
C GLY A 575 31.05 3.73 24.38
N ASP A 576 31.32 2.73 25.24
CA ASP A 576 31.88 1.43 24.84
C ASP A 576 30.80 0.38 24.50
N GLY A 577 29.50 0.70 24.68
CA GLY A 577 28.36 -0.22 24.50
C GLY A 577 27.63 -0.06 23.16
N LEU A 578 26.90 -1.09 22.76
CA LEU A 578 26.14 -1.15 21.49
C LEU A 578 24.68 -1.51 21.81
N TYR A 579 23.73 -0.64 21.46
CA TYR A 579 22.35 -0.70 21.98
C TYR A 579 21.32 -1.19 20.95
N GLY A 580 21.76 -1.50 19.73
CA GLY A 580 20.97 -2.15 18.68
C GLY A 580 21.89 -2.82 17.66
N LEU A 581 21.37 -3.79 16.91
CA LEU A 581 22.02 -4.32 15.72
C LEU A 581 21.42 -3.64 14.49
N PRO A 582 22.22 -3.12 13.54
CA PRO A 582 21.72 -2.83 12.20
C PRO A 582 21.09 -4.11 11.59
N TYR A 583 19.94 -3.96 10.96
CA TYR A 583 19.24 -5.04 10.27
C TYR A 583 19.26 -4.82 8.77
N THR A 584 18.52 -3.81 8.33
CA THR A 584 18.54 -3.31 6.96
C THR A 584 19.09 -1.88 6.93
N VAL A 585 19.53 -1.49 5.75
CA VAL A 585 20.03 -0.15 5.43
C VAL A 585 19.49 0.23 4.06
N ASN A 586 18.94 1.43 3.90
CA ASN A 586 18.68 2.00 2.58
C ASN A 586 19.80 2.97 2.21
N PHE A 587 19.99 3.18 0.91
CA PHE A 587 21.03 4.03 0.37
C PHE A 587 20.43 4.92 -0.71
N ARG A 588 20.77 6.21 -0.68
CA ARG A 588 20.36 7.10 -1.77
C ARG A 588 20.84 6.54 -3.10
N THR A 589 19.90 6.32 -4.00
CA THR A 589 20.10 5.59 -5.24
C THR A 589 19.78 6.52 -6.41
N LEU A 590 20.62 6.46 -7.44
CA LEU A 590 20.35 7.10 -8.72
C LEU A 590 19.55 6.12 -9.58
N TYR A 591 18.28 6.42 -9.79
CA TYR A 591 17.43 5.68 -10.72
C TYR A 591 17.45 6.38 -12.08
N TYR A 592 17.34 5.60 -13.16
CA TYR A 592 17.38 6.12 -14.52
C TYR A 592 16.61 5.23 -15.50
N GLU A 593 16.10 5.86 -16.55
CA GLU A 593 15.39 5.20 -17.63
C GLU A 593 16.42 4.72 -18.69
N GLN A 594 16.46 3.41 -18.96
CA GLN A 594 17.50 2.81 -19.82
C GLN A 594 17.35 3.17 -21.30
N GLU A 595 16.13 3.26 -21.84
CA GLU A 595 15.90 3.56 -23.26
C GLU A 595 16.19 5.03 -23.59
N MET A 596 15.92 5.97 -22.69
CA MET A 596 16.32 7.38 -22.80
C MET A 596 17.85 7.52 -22.82
N PHE A 597 18.56 6.77 -21.98
CA PHE A 597 20.01 6.70 -22.01
C PHE A 597 20.55 6.10 -23.32
N GLU A 598 19.98 4.98 -23.82
CA GLU A 598 20.37 4.40 -25.11
C GLU A 598 20.05 5.33 -26.30
N ALA A 599 18.91 6.04 -26.27
CA ALA A 599 18.47 6.96 -27.31
C ALA A 599 19.33 8.24 -27.38
N ALA A 600 19.71 8.78 -26.21
CA ALA A 600 20.70 9.86 -26.12
C ALA A 600 22.12 9.39 -26.48
N GLY A 601 22.40 8.09 -26.33
CA GLY A 601 23.72 7.49 -26.57
C GLY A 601 24.69 7.70 -25.40
N LEU A 602 24.16 7.79 -24.18
CA LEU A 602 24.91 7.92 -22.93
C LEU A 602 25.50 6.55 -22.50
N GLU A 603 26.51 6.58 -21.63
CA GLU A 603 26.95 5.39 -20.89
C GLU A 603 26.21 5.34 -19.54
N SER A 604 25.81 4.16 -19.09
CA SER A 604 25.01 3.98 -17.86
C SER A 604 25.70 4.55 -16.60
N PRO A 605 24.94 5.08 -15.62
CA PRO A 605 25.51 5.58 -14.37
C PRO A 605 26.22 4.49 -13.57
N ASN A 606 27.30 4.87 -12.88
CA ASN A 606 28.18 3.95 -12.15
C ASN A 606 29.05 4.70 -11.12
N ALA A 607 29.73 3.95 -10.24
CA ALA A 607 30.46 4.50 -9.09
C ALA A 607 31.67 5.41 -9.43
N ASP A 608 32.12 5.49 -10.68
CA ASP A 608 33.16 6.44 -11.12
C ASP A 608 32.57 7.79 -11.60
N TRP A 609 31.23 7.97 -11.61
CA TRP A 609 30.56 9.22 -12.03
C TRP A 609 30.86 10.41 -11.11
N THR A 610 31.03 11.58 -11.71
CA THR A 610 31.14 12.87 -11.03
C THR A 610 29.86 13.71 -11.19
N LEU A 611 29.75 14.82 -10.45
CA LEU A 611 28.68 15.80 -10.68
C LEU A 611 28.72 16.43 -12.08
N ASP A 612 29.90 16.54 -12.71
CA ASP A 612 30.02 17.00 -14.10
C ASP A 612 29.38 15.99 -15.07
N ASP A 613 29.51 14.69 -14.82
CA ASP A 613 28.90 13.62 -15.63
C ASP A 613 27.38 13.57 -15.41
N PHE A 614 26.93 13.68 -14.16
CA PHE A 614 25.52 13.76 -13.79
C PHE A 614 24.81 14.95 -14.46
N LEU A 615 25.37 16.15 -14.34
CA LEU A 615 24.82 17.35 -14.99
C LEU A 615 24.84 17.23 -16.52
N ASN A 616 25.84 16.55 -17.09
CA ASN A 616 25.91 16.30 -18.53
C ASN A 616 24.90 15.25 -19.02
N ALA A 617 24.50 14.30 -18.18
CA ALA A 617 23.38 13.41 -18.45
C ALA A 617 22.05 14.19 -18.41
N ALA A 618 21.78 14.94 -17.33
CA ALA A 618 20.57 15.75 -17.21
C ALA A 618 20.36 16.69 -18.42
N GLN A 619 21.40 17.42 -18.81
CA GLN A 619 21.34 18.32 -19.96
C GLN A 619 21.13 17.61 -21.32
N GLN A 620 21.43 16.32 -21.45
CA GLN A 620 21.22 15.56 -22.69
C GLN A 620 19.91 14.76 -22.71
N LEU A 621 19.31 14.52 -21.54
CA LEU A 621 18.01 13.87 -21.38
C LEU A 621 16.86 14.89 -21.42
N THR A 622 17.09 16.14 -20.98
CA THR A 622 16.10 17.22 -21.06
C THR A 622 15.81 17.59 -22.52
N SER A 623 14.54 17.50 -22.92
CA SER A 623 14.12 17.44 -24.32
C SER A 623 12.65 17.86 -24.50
N GLY A 624 12.24 18.21 -25.72
CA GLY A 624 10.84 18.44 -26.06
C GLY A 624 10.26 19.80 -25.68
N SER A 625 8.94 19.83 -25.41
CA SER A 625 8.16 20.99 -24.90
C SER A 625 6.67 20.63 -24.71
N GLY A 626 6.00 21.10 -23.66
CA GLY A 626 4.58 20.85 -23.38
C GLY A 626 4.30 19.39 -22.99
N SER A 627 3.23 18.77 -23.49
CA SER A 627 2.92 17.35 -23.22
C SER A 627 3.97 16.36 -23.75
N ASN A 628 4.93 16.83 -24.55
CA ASN A 628 6.06 16.06 -25.04
C ASN A 628 7.39 16.52 -24.39
N GLU A 629 7.34 17.23 -23.26
CA GLU A 629 8.50 17.69 -22.49
C GLU A 629 9.02 16.56 -21.61
N GLN A 630 10.33 16.31 -21.73
CA GLN A 630 11.11 15.33 -21.00
C GLN A 630 12.12 16.06 -20.13
N TYR A 631 12.22 15.67 -18.87
CA TYR A 631 13.09 16.26 -17.87
C TYR A 631 14.28 15.35 -17.63
N GLY A 632 15.49 15.91 -17.65
CA GLY A 632 16.71 15.13 -17.47
C GLY A 632 17.05 14.81 -16.03
N TYR A 633 16.37 15.45 -15.08
CA TYR A 633 16.47 15.19 -13.66
C TYR A 633 15.10 15.42 -13.00
N ALA A 634 14.78 14.69 -11.94
CA ALA A 634 13.85 15.16 -10.92
C ALA A 634 14.34 14.70 -9.54
N ALA A 635 13.96 15.45 -8.50
CA ALA A 635 14.07 14.97 -7.12
C ALA A 635 12.88 14.05 -6.84
N GLY A 636 13.13 12.79 -6.46
CA GLY A 636 12.11 11.74 -6.31
C GLY A 636 11.21 11.96 -5.10
N SER A 637 11.67 11.55 -3.92
CA SER A 637 10.89 11.63 -2.68
C SER A 637 11.07 12.95 -1.90
N SER A 638 12.22 13.61 -1.95
CA SER A 638 12.47 14.82 -1.13
C SER A 638 13.45 15.82 -1.74
N GLN A 639 12.90 16.96 -2.18
CA GLN A 639 13.67 18.05 -2.79
C GLN A 639 14.63 18.75 -1.81
N THR A 640 14.24 18.86 -0.54
CA THR A 640 15.11 19.42 0.52
C THR A 640 16.29 18.50 0.83
N GLN A 641 16.09 17.18 0.84
CA GLN A 641 17.18 16.22 0.97
C GLN A 641 18.11 16.19 -0.25
N ASP A 642 17.61 16.41 -1.48
CA ASP A 642 18.45 16.53 -2.68
C ASP A 642 19.28 17.82 -2.67
N LEU A 643 18.67 18.96 -2.33
CA LEU A 643 19.38 20.22 -2.09
C LEU A 643 20.57 20.03 -1.12
N GLU A 644 20.34 19.45 0.06
CA GLU A 644 21.41 19.22 1.04
C GLU A 644 22.49 18.26 0.51
N TYR A 645 22.12 17.18 -0.19
CA TYR A 645 23.07 16.28 -0.82
C TYR A 645 23.97 16.99 -1.84
N PHE A 646 23.44 17.80 -2.75
CA PHE A 646 24.27 18.51 -3.74
C PHE A 646 25.17 19.56 -3.08
N VAL A 647 24.71 20.24 -2.03
CA VAL A 647 25.53 21.18 -1.26
C VAL A 647 26.68 20.44 -0.54
N ASN A 648 26.40 19.29 0.06
CA ASN A 648 27.38 18.43 0.70
C ASN A 648 28.39 17.84 -0.31
N GLN A 649 27.95 17.42 -1.52
CA GLN A 649 28.84 16.92 -2.59
C GLN A 649 29.83 17.99 -3.08
N LEU A 650 29.41 19.26 -3.10
CA LEU A 650 30.26 20.39 -3.46
C LEU A 650 31.16 20.88 -2.30
N GLY A 651 31.11 20.20 -1.15
CA GLY A 651 32.00 20.43 -0.01
C GLY A 651 31.68 21.68 0.81
N ALA A 652 30.41 22.10 0.79
CA ALA A 652 29.88 23.21 1.58
C ALA A 652 28.98 22.68 2.70
N GLU A 653 28.92 23.39 3.83
CA GLU A 653 28.07 23.06 4.98
C GLU A 653 27.09 24.23 5.22
N ILE A 654 25.76 23.98 5.17
CA ILE A 654 24.74 25.04 5.37
C ILE A 654 24.68 25.57 6.81
N THR A 655 25.24 24.83 7.77
CA THR A 655 25.40 25.24 9.16
C THR A 655 26.83 25.01 9.65
N THR A 656 27.20 25.56 10.79
CA THR A 656 28.50 25.30 11.44
C THR A 656 28.34 25.10 12.95
N ASN A 657 29.44 24.74 13.62
CA ASN A 657 29.52 24.55 15.07
C ASN A 657 28.49 23.50 15.56
N ASN A 658 28.46 22.34 14.89
CA ASN A 658 27.54 21.23 15.15
C ASN A 658 26.06 21.67 15.12
N ASN A 659 25.68 22.29 13.99
CA ASN A 659 24.32 22.71 13.65
C ASN A 659 23.74 23.81 14.57
N THR A 660 24.59 24.66 15.15
CA THR A 660 24.17 25.75 16.07
C THR A 660 24.32 27.17 15.51
N GLN A 661 24.88 27.33 14.30
CA GLN A 661 25.03 28.61 13.60
C GLN A 661 24.74 28.43 12.09
N PRO A 662 23.91 29.27 11.45
CA PRO A 662 23.68 29.21 10.01
C PRO A 662 24.92 29.71 9.24
N ASN A 663 25.10 29.19 8.01
CA ASN A 663 26.25 29.47 7.15
C ASN A 663 25.82 29.81 5.71
N PHE A 664 24.55 30.15 5.51
CA PHE A 664 23.89 30.35 4.21
C PHE A 664 24.56 31.43 3.33
N THR A 665 25.31 32.34 3.95
CA THR A 665 26.04 33.43 3.27
C THR A 665 27.53 33.13 2.99
N ASP A 666 28.05 31.93 3.28
CA ASP A 666 29.40 31.57 2.84
C ASP A 666 29.44 31.38 1.31
N PRO A 667 30.48 31.88 0.60
CA PRO A 667 30.58 31.74 -0.86
C PRO A 667 30.48 30.30 -1.38
N SER A 668 30.91 29.30 -0.61
CA SER A 668 30.78 27.89 -1.00
C SER A 668 29.34 27.39 -0.93
N VAL A 669 28.59 27.80 0.10
CA VAL A 669 27.15 27.50 0.23
C VAL A 669 26.38 28.22 -0.88
N ILE A 670 26.70 29.47 -1.19
CA ILE A 670 26.06 30.22 -2.30
C ILE A 670 26.35 29.54 -3.66
N GLU A 671 27.60 29.17 -3.94
CA GLU A 671 27.99 28.51 -5.19
C GLU A 671 27.33 27.13 -5.35
N ALA A 672 27.22 26.36 -4.27
CA ALA A 672 26.59 25.04 -4.27
C ALA A 672 25.05 25.09 -4.29
N THR A 673 24.44 26.01 -3.54
CA THR A 673 22.99 26.27 -3.60
C THR A 673 22.60 26.72 -5.01
N LYS A 674 23.42 27.55 -5.66
CA LYS A 674 23.20 27.97 -7.04
C LYS A 674 23.28 26.78 -8.03
N PHE A 675 24.19 25.84 -7.83
CA PHE A 675 24.23 24.61 -8.66
C PHE A 675 22.89 23.87 -8.60
N TYR A 676 22.28 23.73 -7.42
CA TYR A 676 20.98 23.07 -7.29
C TYR A 676 19.84 23.87 -7.95
N VAL A 677 19.78 25.19 -7.73
CA VAL A 677 18.79 26.05 -8.39
C VAL A 677 18.93 25.99 -9.92
N ASP A 678 20.16 26.04 -10.46
CA ASP A 678 20.38 25.93 -11.90
C ASP A 678 20.05 24.54 -12.45
N LEU A 679 20.31 23.47 -11.69
CA LEU A 679 19.93 22.09 -12.04
C LEU A 679 18.40 21.93 -12.12
N VAL A 680 17.68 22.45 -11.12
CA VAL A 680 16.22 22.39 -11.07
C VAL A 680 15.61 23.27 -12.17
N SER A 681 15.93 24.56 -12.21
CA SER A 681 15.31 25.52 -13.14
C SER A 681 15.66 25.31 -14.63
N GLU A 682 16.68 24.51 -14.99
CA GLU A 682 16.98 24.16 -16.40
C GLU A 682 16.61 22.71 -16.80
N PHE A 683 16.49 21.76 -15.86
CA PHE A 683 16.40 20.31 -16.20
C PHE A 683 15.35 19.49 -15.44
N SER A 684 14.55 20.11 -14.56
CA SER A 684 13.53 19.47 -13.69
C SER A 684 12.11 19.99 -13.97
N PRO A 685 11.04 19.24 -13.66
CA PRO A 685 9.66 19.78 -13.71
C PRO A 685 9.36 20.80 -12.61
N HIS A 686 10.12 20.78 -11.51
CA HIS A 686 9.81 21.51 -10.27
C HIS A 686 9.90 23.04 -10.41
N GLU A 687 8.76 23.74 -10.39
CA GLU A 687 8.68 25.23 -10.44
C GLU A 687 8.85 25.92 -9.05
N LYS A 688 8.79 25.15 -7.96
CA LYS A 688 9.01 25.60 -6.57
C LYS A 688 9.91 24.60 -5.81
N LEU A 689 10.23 24.89 -4.55
CA LEU A 689 10.74 23.87 -3.62
C LEU A 689 9.59 23.37 -2.72
N SER A 690 9.48 22.06 -2.48
CA SER A 690 8.50 21.46 -1.55
C SER A 690 9.13 20.73 -0.37
N GLY A 691 8.32 20.36 0.62
CA GLY A 691 8.75 19.60 1.79
C GLY A 691 9.42 20.42 2.90
N TYR A 692 9.20 21.74 2.95
CA TYR A 692 9.59 22.61 4.07
C TYR A 692 8.42 23.38 4.71
N THR A 693 7.22 23.23 4.16
CA THR A 693 5.94 23.76 4.63
C THR A 693 4.92 22.62 4.73
N ASN A 694 3.72 22.89 5.24
CA ASN A 694 2.65 21.88 5.30
C ASN A 694 1.89 21.77 3.96
N ASP A 695 2.60 21.82 2.83
CA ASP A 695 2.07 21.86 1.47
C ASP A 695 1.92 20.49 0.78
N GLY A 696 2.15 19.41 1.54
CA GLY A 696 2.05 18.02 1.08
C GLY A 696 3.33 17.49 0.44
N TRP A 697 3.26 16.27 -0.10
CA TRP A 697 4.29 15.69 -0.96
C TRP A 697 3.82 15.78 -2.41
N GLU A 698 4.65 16.30 -3.31
CA GLU A 698 4.27 16.51 -4.71
C GLU A 698 4.27 15.20 -5.50
N ASN A 699 3.08 14.62 -5.68
CA ASN A 699 2.89 13.33 -6.33
C ASN A 699 3.18 13.36 -7.86
N GLU A 700 3.23 14.56 -8.46
CA GLU A 700 3.48 14.78 -9.89
C GLU A 700 4.80 14.14 -10.37
N THR A 701 5.83 14.09 -9.52
CA THR A 701 7.12 13.46 -9.87
C THR A 701 6.93 11.99 -10.25
N PHE A 702 6.15 11.23 -9.48
CA PHE A 702 5.98 9.80 -9.68
C PHE A 702 5.15 9.52 -10.93
N GLN A 703 4.17 10.38 -11.26
CA GLN A 703 3.47 10.30 -12.54
C GLN A 703 4.42 10.57 -13.71
N LEU A 704 5.24 11.63 -13.65
CA LEU A 704 6.21 11.94 -14.72
C LEU A 704 7.30 10.86 -14.88
N ILE A 705 7.65 10.15 -13.82
CA ILE A 705 8.51 8.96 -13.88
C ILE A 705 7.75 7.81 -14.60
N SER A 706 6.51 7.52 -14.19
CA SER A 706 5.69 6.46 -14.79
C SER A 706 5.31 6.72 -16.26
N ASP A 707 5.22 7.99 -16.67
CA ASP A 707 5.01 8.41 -18.06
C ASP A 707 6.27 8.23 -18.96
N GLY A 708 7.41 7.83 -18.39
CA GLY A 708 8.70 7.82 -19.09
C GLY A 708 9.22 9.22 -19.45
N ARG A 709 8.83 10.25 -18.68
CA ARG A 709 9.17 11.66 -18.93
C ARG A 709 10.35 12.17 -18.09
N VAL A 710 10.82 11.42 -17.09
CA VAL A 710 12.01 11.75 -16.29
C VAL A 710 13.16 10.78 -16.62
N GLY A 711 14.27 11.30 -17.11
CA GLY A 711 15.41 10.48 -17.54
C GLY A 711 16.24 9.88 -16.39
N MET A 712 16.31 10.57 -15.24
CA MET A 712 16.91 10.05 -14.00
C MET A 712 16.48 10.85 -12.77
N TRP A 713 16.48 10.21 -11.60
CA TRP A 713 16.10 10.83 -10.32
C TRP A 713 16.89 10.25 -9.16
N LEU A 714 16.96 11.01 -8.07
CA LEU A 714 17.49 10.55 -6.79
C LEU A 714 16.35 10.18 -5.84
N ASP A 715 16.52 9.07 -5.11
CA ASP A 715 15.61 8.67 -4.05
C ASP A 715 16.34 7.92 -2.93
N THR A 716 15.87 8.04 -1.69
CA THR A 716 16.30 7.22 -0.53
C THR A 716 15.38 6.02 -0.30
N PHE A 717 14.20 5.97 -0.92
CA PHE A 717 13.32 4.81 -0.92
C PHE A 717 13.64 3.85 -2.08
N ASN A 718 13.19 2.59 -1.96
CA ASN A 718 13.22 1.66 -3.09
C ASN A 718 11.90 1.69 -3.86
N ILE A 719 11.89 2.39 -4.99
CA ILE A 719 10.73 2.55 -5.89
C ILE A 719 10.11 1.23 -6.38
N THR A 720 10.85 0.11 -6.35
CA THR A 720 10.29 -1.21 -6.70
C THR A 720 9.32 -1.74 -5.65
N ALA A 721 9.43 -1.29 -4.39
CA ALA A 721 8.42 -1.52 -3.36
C ALA A 721 7.23 -0.54 -3.49
N SER A 722 7.45 0.63 -4.10
CA SER A 722 6.41 1.64 -4.37
C SER A 722 5.52 1.31 -5.59
N GLY A 723 5.71 0.16 -6.24
CA GLY A 723 4.93 -0.28 -7.41
C GLY A 723 5.34 0.31 -8.76
N ILE A 724 6.28 1.26 -8.79
CA ILE A 724 6.75 1.97 -10.01
C ILE A 724 7.82 1.11 -10.73
N ALA A 725 7.52 -0.16 -10.94
CA ALA A 725 8.46 -1.21 -11.33
C ALA A 725 8.43 -1.52 -12.85
N ASP A 726 8.71 -0.52 -13.69
CA ASP A 726 8.95 -0.78 -15.12
C ASP A 726 10.27 -1.53 -15.34
N ALA A 727 10.29 -2.44 -16.32
CA ALA A 727 11.46 -3.17 -16.76
C ALA A 727 12.55 -2.29 -17.41
N THR A 728 12.22 -1.08 -17.87
CA THR A 728 13.21 -0.12 -18.40
C THR A 728 13.93 0.68 -17.31
N ILE A 729 13.42 0.73 -16.08
CA ILE A 729 14.03 1.49 -14.99
C ILE A 729 15.19 0.69 -14.38
N ALA A 730 16.34 1.34 -14.22
CA ALA A 730 17.51 0.76 -13.58
C ALA A 730 18.04 1.66 -12.44
N SER A 731 18.74 1.04 -11.50
CA SER A 731 19.41 1.72 -10.38
C SER A 731 20.94 1.74 -10.55
N ALA A 732 21.57 2.71 -9.91
CA ALA A 732 23.02 2.89 -9.85
C ALA A 732 23.40 3.68 -8.58
N PRO A 733 24.65 3.59 -8.10
CA PRO A 733 25.15 4.52 -7.11
C PRO A 733 25.17 5.95 -7.68
N PRO A 734 24.69 6.96 -6.94
CA PRO A 734 24.89 8.37 -7.30
C PRO A 734 26.37 8.76 -7.12
N PRO A 735 26.81 9.94 -7.60
CA PRO A 735 28.14 10.48 -7.29
C PRO A 735 28.37 10.55 -5.77
N LEU A 736 29.29 9.72 -5.25
CA LEU A 736 29.53 9.61 -3.80
C LEU A 736 30.61 10.61 -3.33
N PRO A 737 30.50 11.14 -2.10
CA PRO A 737 31.44 12.11 -1.58
C PRO A 737 32.79 11.46 -1.31
N SER A 738 33.89 12.14 -1.61
CA SER A 738 35.25 11.66 -1.32
C SER A 738 35.65 11.81 0.16
N GLY A 739 34.71 11.55 1.07
CA GLY A 739 34.77 11.86 2.51
C GLY A 739 33.73 11.07 3.30
N SER A 740 33.17 11.67 4.35
CA SER A 740 32.07 11.08 5.11
C SER A 740 30.78 11.02 4.30
N ILE A 741 30.04 9.93 4.43
CA ILE A 741 28.66 9.84 3.93
C ILE A 741 27.74 10.63 4.87
N ASP A 742 26.84 11.42 4.28
CA ASP A 742 25.82 12.20 4.97
C ASP A 742 24.65 11.33 5.47
N THR A 743 23.97 11.77 6.53
CA THR A 743 22.79 11.09 7.08
C THR A 743 21.65 11.01 6.08
N ASN A 744 21.42 12.07 5.29
CA ASN A 744 20.38 12.07 4.27
C ASN A 744 20.67 11.09 3.10
N SER A 745 21.80 10.38 3.13
CA SER A 745 22.17 9.37 2.14
C SER A 745 22.01 7.93 2.65
N ILE A 746 21.64 7.72 3.93
CA ILE A 746 21.53 6.40 4.56
C ILE A 746 20.38 6.36 5.59
N ASP A 747 19.33 5.61 5.26
CA ASP A 747 18.30 5.21 6.23
C ASP A 747 18.62 3.83 6.83
N LEU A 748 18.17 3.56 8.05
CA LEU A 748 18.52 2.36 8.81
C LEU A 748 17.28 1.76 9.48
N THR A 749 17.25 0.43 9.59
CA THR A 749 16.38 -0.26 10.57
C THR A 749 17.25 -1.02 11.55
N GLY A 750 17.00 -0.84 12.84
CA GLY A 750 17.66 -1.56 13.92
C GLY A 750 16.82 -2.71 14.48
N LEU A 751 17.50 -3.73 14.99
CA LEU A 751 16.94 -4.77 15.86
C LEU A 751 17.44 -4.58 17.29
N TYR A 752 16.52 -4.69 18.24
CA TYR A 752 16.69 -4.25 19.62
C TYR A 752 16.23 -5.30 20.62
N ILE A 753 16.80 -5.21 21.82
CA ILE A 753 16.30 -5.91 23.01
C ILE A 753 15.91 -4.83 24.02
N SER A 754 14.73 -4.95 24.62
CA SER A 754 14.27 -4.02 25.65
C SER A 754 15.17 -4.09 26.88
N ALA A 755 15.45 -2.94 27.50
CA ALA A 755 16.09 -2.86 28.82
C ALA A 755 15.27 -3.55 29.93
N GLN A 756 14.00 -3.88 29.66
CA GLN A 756 13.08 -4.57 30.57
C GLN A 756 12.88 -6.06 30.24
N ALA A 757 13.47 -6.56 29.15
CA ALA A 757 13.26 -7.92 28.63
C ALA A 757 13.56 -9.04 29.65
N ALA A 758 12.70 -10.05 29.70
CA ALA A 758 12.77 -11.09 30.74
C ALA A 758 13.88 -12.13 30.49
N ASP A 759 14.14 -12.50 29.22
CA ASP A 759 15.25 -13.35 28.82
C ASP A 759 15.99 -12.77 27.59
N THR A 760 17.03 -11.99 27.88
CA THR A 760 17.85 -11.34 26.85
C THR A 760 18.65 -12.32 25.98
N ASN A 761 18.83 -13.58 26.39
CA ASN A 761 19.50 -14.60 25.58
C ASN A 761 18.54 -15.21 24.55
N ALA A 762 17.27 -15.34 24.93
CA ALA A 762 16.21 -15.72 24.00
C ALA A 762 16.05 -14.64 22.92
N CYS A 763 15.95 -13.37 23.31
CA CYS A 763 15.92 -12.24 22.38
C CYS A 763 17.16 -12.19 21.47
N TRP A 764 18.36 -12.39 22.01
CA TRP A 764 19.60 -12.45 21.23
C TRP A 764 19.57 -13.54 20.14
N ARG A 765 19.10 -14.75 20.46
CA ARG A 765 18.97 -15.84 19.48
C ARG A 765 18.05 -15.44 18.32
N TRP A 766 16.96 -14.73 18.60
CA TRP A 766 16.01 -14.28 17.59
C TRP A 766 16.56 -13.14 16.73
N ILE A 767 17.05 -12.04 17.33
CA ILE A 767 17.54 -10.91 16.53
C ILE A 767 18.83 -11.25 15.76
N ASN A 768 19.68 -12.14 16.29
CA ASN A 768 20.84 -12.63 15.56
C ASN A 768 20.41 -13.54 14.38
N TYR A 769 19.34 -14.32 14.51
CA TYR A 769 18.75 -15.08 13.40
C TYR A 769 18.16 -14.15 12.33
N LEU A 770 17.30 -13.20 12.70
CA LEU A 770 16.74 -12.20 11.77
C LEU A 770 17.86 -11.48 11.02
N SER A 771 18.93 -11.04 11.71
CA SER A 771 20.04 -10.32 11.09
C SER A 771 20.78 -11.06 9.96
N GLN A 772 20.52 -12.35 9.76
CA GLN A 772 21.12 -13.19 8.71
C GLN A 772 20.17 -13.44 7.52
N ASP A 773 18.94 -12.92 7.55
CA ASP A 773 17.92 -13.18 6.53
C ASP A 773 18.15 -12.37 5.23
N THR A 774 17.68 -12.91 4.10
CA THR A 774 17.71 -12.26 2.78
C THR A 774 16.33 -12.02 2.17
N THR A 775 15.25 -12.41 2.85
CA THR A 775 13.89 -12.46 2.30
C THR A 775 13.06 -11.26 2.74
N ASN A 776 13.02 -10.95 4.04
CA ASN A 776 12.31 -9.79 4.56
C ASN A 776 13.25 -8.58 4.69
N LEU A 777 13.51 -7.92 3.56
CA LEU A 777 14.31 -6.70 3.50
C LEU A 777 13.48 -5.43 3.26
N GLU A 778 12.18 -5.53 2.96
CA GLU A 778 11.30 -4.39 2.63
C GLU A 778 11.89 -3.46 1.55
N GLY A 779 12.52 -4.04 0.52
CA GLY A 779 13.23 -3.32 -0.54
C GLY A 779 14.61 -2.73 -0.15
N ASN A 780 15.01 -2.79 1.11
CA ASN A 780 16.29 -2.28 1.59
C ASN A 780 17.45 -3.27 1.34
N TYR A 781 18.67 -2.86 1.69
CA TYR A 781 19.87 -3.70 1.65
C TYR A 781 20.14 -4.37 3.01
N PRO A 782 20.74 -5.57 3.06
CA PRO A 782 21.19 -6.16 4.32
C PRO A 782 22.35 -5.37 4.94
N ALA A 783 22.25 -5.03 6.24
CA ALA A 783 23.32 -4.29 6.92
C ALA A 783 24.57 -5.16 7.23
N ARG A 784 24.45 -6.49 7.13
CA ARG A 784 25.59 -7.43 7.16
C ARG A 784 26.26 -7.56 5.79
N THR A 785 27.58 -7.46 5.78
CA THR A 785 28.39 -7.64 4.55
C THR A 785 28.26 -9.07 3.99
N SER A 786 28.29 -10.09 4.84
CA SER A 786 28.19 -11.50 4.46
C SER A 786 26.85 -11.88 3.82
N VAL A 787 25.79 -11.16 4.17
CA VAL A 787 24.42 -11.35 3.64
C VAL A 787 24.26 -10.62 2.32
N ALA A 788 24.69 -9.34 2.25
CA ALA A 788 24.63 -8.53 1.03
C ALA A 788 25.62 -8.97 -0.07
N GLU A 789 26.73 -9.66 0.27
CA GLU A 789 27.62 -10.31 -0.71
C GLU A 789 27.26 -11.79 -0.98
N SER A 790 26.10 -12.27 -0.54
CA SER A 790 25.69 -13.66 -0.73
C SER A 790 25.16 -13.96 -2.15
N ASP A 791 25.37 -15.19 -2.62
CA ASP A 791 24.74 -15.73 -3.84
C ASP A 791 23.18 -15.72 -3.76
N ALA A 792 22.59 -15.56 -2.57
CA ALA A 792 21.15 -15.49 -2.35
C ALA A 792 20.62 -14.06 -2.58
N PHE A 793 21.18 -13.06 -1.89
CA PHE A 793 20.83 -11.66 -2.13
C PHE A 793 21.09 -11.26 -3.59
N ALA A 794 22.21 -11.70 -4.18
CA ALA A 794 22.54 -11.45 -5.58
C ALA A 794 21.71 -12.27 -6.61
N ALA A 795 20.76 -13.09 -6.17
CA ALA A 795 19.78 -13.75 -7.04
C ALA A 795 18.45 -12.96 -7.12
N GLU A 796 18.06 -12.29 -6.04
CA GLU A 796 16.85 -11.46 -5.96
C GLU A 796 17.12 -9.99 -6.34
N ALA A 797 18.29 -9.45 -5.96
CA ALA A 797 18.63 -8.04 -6.16
C ALA A 797 19.06 -7.70 -7.60
N SER A 798 18.69 -6.50 -8.07
CA SER A 798 19.11 -6.01 -9.39
C SER A 798 20.63 -5.78 -9.48
N PRO A 799 21.23 -5.87 -10.69
CA PRO A 799 22.65 -5.54 -10.87
C PRO A 799 23.01 -4.10 -10.43
N GLY A 800 22.05 -3.19 -10.52
CA GLY A 800 22.14 -1.82 -10.03
C GLY A 800 22.22 -1.74 -8.51
N ALA A 801 21.32 -2.43 -7.81
CA ALA A 801 21.30 -2.53 -6.35
C ALA A 801 22.63 -3.12 -5.82
N VAL A 802 23.14 -4.19 -6.43
CA VAL A 802 24.45 -4.75 -6.06
C VAL A 802 25.59 -3.74 -6.26
N ALA A 803 25.51 -2.86 -7.27
CA ALA A 803 26.49 -1.79 -7.49
C ALA A 803 26.35 -0.63 -6.48
N VAL A 804 25.12 -0.25 -6.09
CA VAL A 804 24.85 0.73 -5.02
C VAL A 804 25.50 0.27 -3.72
N TYR A 805 25.17 -0.96 -3.27
CA TYR A 805 25.71 -1.53 -2.05
C TYR A 805 27.25 -1.57 -2.04
N ALA A 806 27.85 -2.00 -3.16
CA ALA A 806 29.30 -2.08 -3.29
C ALA A 806 29.99 -0.71 -3.17
N ALA A 807 29.40 0.35 -3.72
CA ALA A 807 29.92 1.71 -3.64
C ALA A 807 29.77 2.30 -2.23
N TYR A 808 28.58 2.24 -1.64
CA TYR A 808 28.31 2.74 -0.28
C TYR A 808 29.17 2.04 0.76
N ARG A 809 29.38 0.72 0.66
CA ARG A 809 30.24 -0.04 1.58
C ARG A 809 31.71 0.45 1.55
N GLU A 810 32.24 0.78 0.37
CA GLU A 810 33.62 1.30 0.29
C GLU A 810 33.74 2.68 0.97
N ALA A 811 32.77 3.57 0.75
CA ALA A 811 32.73 4.87 1.43
C ALA A 811 32.50 4.74 2.96
N LEU A 812 31.65 3.80 3.40
CA LEU A 812 31.45 3.46 4.83
C LEU A 812 32.73 2.96 5.51
N ASN A 813 33.59 2.23 4.78
CA ASN A 813 34.88 1.75 5.29
C ASN A 813 35.98 2.83 5.32
N GLN A 814 35.80 3.93 4.59
CA GLN A 814 36.70 5.09 4.61
C GLN A 814 36.28 6.18 5.61
N THR A 815 35.10 6.03 6.23
CA THR A 815 34.45 7.02 7.08
C THR A 815 34.60 6.67 8.58
N ASP A 816 35.38 7.46 9.33
CA ASP A 816 35.55 7.29 10.79
C ASP A 816 34.26 7.56 11.59
N SER A 817 33.28 8.27 11.00
CA SER A 817 31.96 8.53 11.60
C SER A 817 30.91 8.87 10.54
N VAL A 818 29.83 8.08 10.45
CA VAL A 818 28.54 8.64 10.00
C VAL A 818 28.08 9.58 11.12
N SER A 819 27.68 10.81 10.77
CA SER A 819 27.15 11.77 11.74
C SER A 819 25.87 11.21 12.37
N ASN A 820 25.70 11.32 13.68
CA ASN A 820 24.45 10.92 14.33
C ASN A 820 23.59 12.15 14.59
N GLN A 821 22.74 12.53 13.63
CA GLN A 821 21.80 13.66 13.78
C GLN A 821 20.81 13.42 14.93
N ASN A 822 20.56 12.15 15.31
CA ASN A 822 19.70 11.77 16.45
C ASN A 822 20.32 12.09 17.83
N GLU A 823 21.38 12.91 17.90
CA GLU A 823 21.79 13.61 19.14
C GLU A 823 20.79 14.73 19.49
N PHE A 824 19.50 14.38 19.59
CA PHE A 824 18.42 15.26 20.04
C PHE A 824 18.60 15.55 21.53
N ASP A 825 19.33 16.63 21.79
CA ASP A 825 19.41 17.30 23.08
C ASP A 825 18.30 18.38 23.12
N PRO A 826 17.20 18.18 23.88
CA PRO A 826 16.10 19.16 23.91
C PRO A 826 16.48 20.49 24.58
N GLU A 827 17.63 20.59 25.28
CA GLU A 827 18.17 21.87 25.78
C GLU A 827 19.01 22.61 24.71
N ARG A 828 19.30 21.98 23.56
CA ARG A 828 20.19 22.50 22.51
C ARG A 828 19.40 23.16 21.39
N VAL A 829 19.55 24.49 21.31
CA VAL A 829 19.07 25.27 20.17
C VAL A 829 19.93 24.96 18.93
N VAL A 830 19.34 24.24 17.98
CA VAL A 830 19.87 24.03 16.62
C VAL A 830 19.30 25.05 15.63
N VAL A 831 19.93 25.14 14.46
CA VAL A 831 19.43 25.91 13.30
C VAL A 831 18.07 25.37 12.85
N GLU A 832 17.17 26.28 12.49
CA GLU A 832 15.93 26.00 11.75
C GLU A 832 16.21 26.29 10.27
N ASN A 833 16.00 25.30 9.40
CA ASN A 833 16.34 25.38 7.97
C ASN A 833 15.22 26.01 7.11
N TYR A 834 13.99 26.18 7.62
CA TYR A 834 12.85 26.79 6.91
C TYR A 834 13.23 28.03 6.08
N TRP A 835 13.98 28.96 6.66
CA TRP A 835 14.38 30.19 5.97
C TRP A 835 15.37 29.97 4.83
N TYR A 836 16.25 28.97 4.95
CA TYR A 836 17.16 28.57 3.87
C TYR A 836 16.39 27.93 2.73
N TYR A 837 15.51 26.97 3.03
CA TYR A 837 14.67 26.32 2.02
C TYR A 837 13.77 27.34 1.27
N ARG A 838 13.13 28.27 2.00
CA ARG A 838 12.36 29.37 1.39
C ARG A 838 13.20 30.31 0.53
N ALA A 839 14.48 30.51 0.86
CA ALA A 839 15.38 31.32 0.03
C ALA A 839 15.76 30.61 -1.28
N VAL A 840 15.81 29.27 -1.28
CA VAL A 840 16.01 28.45 -2.48
C VAL A 840 14.74 28.40 -3.33
N ASP A 841 13.57 28.18 -2.71
CA ASP A 841 12.26 28.25 -3.37
C ASP A 841 12.08 29.54 -4.19
N ARG A 842 12.24 30.70 -3.54
CA ARG A 842 12.14 32.00 -4.20
C ARG A 842 13.17 32.17 -5.33
N ALA A 843 14.35 31.56 -5.22
CA ALA A 843 15.37 31.60 -6.26
C ALA A 843 15.01 30.73 -7.48
N ILE A 844 14.37 29.58 -7.28
CA ILE A 844 13.79 28.76 -8.37
C ILE A 844 12.69 29.58 -9.08
N GLN A 845 11.85 30.27 -8.32
CA GLN A 845 10.84 31.24 -8.81
C GLN A 845 11.44 32.54 -9.41
N GLY A 846 12.77 32.68 -9.46
CA GLY A 846 13.49 33.73 -10.18
C GLY A 846 13.90 34.98 -9.38
N GLU A 847 13.81 34.96 -8.05
CA GLU A 847 14.38 36.02 -7.19
C GLU A 847 15.91 35.91 -7.02
N ASP A 848 16.51 36.98 -6.48
CA ASP A 848 17.97 37.07 -6.29
C ASP A 848 18.46 36.20 -5.12
N LEU A 849 19.07 35.05 -5.43
CA LEU A 849 19.53 34.06 -4.44
C LEU A 849 20.49 34.64 -3.38
N GLU A 850 21.45 35.51 -3.75
CA GLU A 850 22.37 36.14 -2.79
C GLU A 850 21.61 37.02 -1.78
N ARG A 851 20.58 37.74 -2.24
CA ARG A 851 19.68 38.55 -1.40
C ARG A 851 18.84 37.66 -0.46
N GLU A 852 18.18 36.63 -0.99
CA GLU A 852 17.31 35.74 -0.21
C GLU A 852 18.11 34.95 0.84
N LEU A 853 19.30 34.41 0.50
CA LEU A 853 20.17 33.74 1.48
C LEU A 853 20.70 34.69 2.57
N THR A 854 20.90 35.97 2.24
CA THR A 854 21.26 37.00 3.24
C THR A 854 20.09 37.27 4.20
N GLU A 855 18.86 37.36 3.68
CA GLU A 855 17.65 37.53 4.50
C GLU A 855 17.40 36.31 5.40
N ALA A 856 17.61 35.10 4.87
CA ALA A 856 17.53 33.85 5.63
C ALA A 856 18.57 33.76 6.76
N GLN A 857 19.81 34.19 6.51
CA GLN A 857 20.87 34.26 7.53
C GLN A 857 20.46 35.21 8.67
N GLU A 858 19.99 36.42 8.35
CA GLU A 858 19.58 37.41 9.36
C GLU A 858 18.39 36.92 10.21
N LEU A 859 17.34 36.36 9.58
CA LEU A 859 16.17 35.81 10.28
C LEU A 859 16.54 34.65 11.21
N THR A 860 17.43 33.76 10.76
CA THR A 860 17.85 32.58 11.52
C THR A 860 18.75 32.97 12.71
N GLU A 861 19.63 33.96 12.55
CA GLU A 861 20.43 34.49 13.66
C GLU A 861 19.58 35.18 14.74
N ASP A 862 18.53 35.92 14.35
CA ASP A 862 17.57 36.52 15.28
C ASP A 862 16.69 35.45 15.96
N TYR A 863 16.27 34.39 15.23
CA TYR A 863 15.55 33.25 15.81
C TYR A 863 16.38 32.53 16.88
N LEU A 864 17.63 32.18 16.57
CA LEU A 864 18.57 31.57 17.52
C LEU A 864 18.80 32.47 18.74
N THR A 865 18.87 33.79 18.53
CA THR A 865 19.00 34.78 19.61
C THR A 865 17.75 34.83 20.49
N CYS A 866 16.56 34.63 19.93
CA CYS A 866 15.30 34.50 20.67
C CYS A 866 15.26 33.19 21.47
N ARG A 867 15.57 32.04 20.85
CA ARG A 867 15.57 30.72 21.51
C ARG A 867 16.56 30.65 22.69
N GLN A 868 17.72 31.31 22.59
CA GLN A 868 18.68 31.47 23.68
C GLN A 868 18.14 32.21 24.92
N ALA A 869 16.97 32.86 24.82
CA ALA A 869 16.25 33.45 25.96
C ALA A 869 15.27 32.49 26.65
N ASP A 870 15.35 31.18 26.38
CA ASP A 870 14.47 30.13 26.94
C ASP A 870 12.99 30.39 26.59
N THR A 871 12.77 30.73 25.31
CA THR A 871 11.47 31.09 24.72
C THR A 871 11.06 30.06 23.69
N ASP A 872 9.76 29.78 23.62
CA ASP A 872 9.13 28.80 22.73
C ASP A 872 9.54 28.97 21.24
N ALA A 873 9.59 27.85 20.52
CA ALA A 873 10.06 27.78 19.15
C ALA A 873 9.12 28.46 18.15
N HIS A 874 7.82 28.14 18.19
CA HIS A 874 6.81 28.78 17.34
C HIS A 874 6.74 30.30 17.63
N THR A 875 6.75 30.68 18.90
CA THR A 875 6.78 32.08 19.37
C THR A 875 8.01 32.83 18.86
N CYS A 876 9.20 32.20 18.86
CA CYS A 876 10.40 32.83 18.33
C CYS A 876 10.38 32.95 16.80
N ALA A 877 9.91 31.94 16.08
CA ALA A 877 9.80 31.96 14.62
C ALA A 877 8.85 33.07 14.16
N THR A 878 7.61 33.07 14.68
CA THR A 878 6.58 34.09 14.37
C THR A 878 6.93 35.51 14.85
N GLN A 879 7.87 35.67 15.81
CA GLN A 879 8.35 36.98 16.24
C GLN A 879 9.36 37.59 15.25
N VAL A 880 10.25 36.78 14.65
CA VAL A 880 11.24 37.28 13.67
C VAL A 880 10.65 37.35 12.27
N ASP A 881 9.76 36.41 11.94
CA ASP A 881 9.08 36.28 10.66
C ASP A 881 7.57 36.10 10.89
N PRO A 882 6.77 37.17 10.79
CA PRO A 882 5.32 37.10 10.97
C PRO A 882 4.58 36.24 9.93
N ASP A 883 5.26 35.89 8.83
CA ASP A 883 4.78 35.06 7.73
C ASP A 883 5.52 33.69 7.72
N TYR A 884 5.86 33.16 8.91
CA TYR A 884 6.41 31.81 9.11
C TYR A 884 5.32 30.72 8.99
N ASP A 885 5.56 29.73 8.13
CA ASP A 885 4.62 28.63 7.81
C ASP A 885 5.28 27.23 7.88
N GLY A 886 6.44 27.14 8.56
CA GLY A 886 7.17 25.88 8.74
C GLY A 886 6.63 25.01 9.88
N PHE A 887 7.22 23.82 10.06
CA PHE A 887 6.71 22.76 10.94
C PHE A 887 6.74 23.05 12.45
N LEU A 888 7.26 24.19 12.92
CA LEU A 888 7.22 24.60 14.33
C LEU A 888 5.80 25.01 14.74
N GLN A 889 4.94 24.04 15.02
CA GLN A 889 3.57 24.23 15.53
C GLN A 889 3.54 24.42 17.05
N PRO A 890 2.54 25.14 17.61
CA PRO A 890 2.33 25.21 19.06
C PRO A 890 1.86 23.86 19.62
N SER A 891 2.38 23.46 20.77
CA SER A 891 2.03 22.20 21.43
C SER A 891 0.55 22.15 21.86
N GLN A 892 -0.16 21.08 21.50
CA GLN A 892 -1.58 20.84 21.77
C GLN A 892 -1.99 20.78 23.27
N GLU A 893 -1.06 20.88 24.22
CA GLU A 893 -1.36 20.72 25.66
C GLU A 893 -1.90 21.97 26.39
N GLU A 894 -1.89 23.18 25.82
CA GLU A 894 -2.31 24.42 26.52
C GLU A 894 -3.64 25.07 26.05
N THR A 895 -4.38 24.47 25.11
CA THR A 895 -5.63 25.08 24.58
C THR A 895 -6.92 24.70 25.34
N SER A 896 -6.86 23.85 26.37
CA SER A 896 -8.04 23.27 27.01
C SER A 896 -8.67 24.07 28.18
N ASP A 897 -8.46 25.39 28.29
CA ASP A 897 -8.92 26.17 29.46
C ASP A 897 -9.21 27.68 29.18
N GLU A 898 -10.14 28.01 28.25
CA GLU A 898 -10.86 29.31 28.25
C GLU A 898 -12.36 29.22 27.85
#